data_AF-A0A5C4L109-F1
#
_entry.id   AF-A0A5C4L109-F1
#
_cell.length_a   1.000
_cell.length_b   1.000
_cell.length_c   1.000
_cell.angle_alpha   90.00
_cell.angle_beta   90.00
_cell.angle_gamma   90.00
#
_symmetry.space_group_name_H-M   'P 1'
#
loop_
_entity.id
_entity.type
_entity.pdbx_description
1 polymer ?
#
loop_
_entity_poly.entity_id
_entity_poly.type
_entity_poly.pdbx_seq_one_letter_code
_entity_poly.pdbx_strand_id
1 'polypeptide(L)'
;MHLPARIERVKKVRSPGVTALWLAVVLLLTACQAQVSRFAPEVNIADQQNCHGVHLVNVVAHMDDDLLFIDPRISQVLAAGGCVTSIFMNGGSSGAGFDYVLKRESASTKAYEKMLGFAIGWTPYLIFTDSAIVMSVKANERPGLKLIFLRVPGGDVRGGDVPLADLLDLDKTVRSWPYLDSASGPVNLYSRTSFVQLLTELIVNEGATRVYALNPDTVPYTEHPDHIYSARLTRLALRGISADIPVVYHETYPSAAVAPNVDPAAVQAKRHVVASYFHFEGAESVSSAYSEATWNGNWVARLNFTLSHAHAAGPLVNIPFRPLVNFQTQQCLVANGLGQQVTLDGCEPDADQRWAFVPSDIAVGASRGVALLKTASGHCIARQNGQLIERACESNEPSQHWTPWDFGKIYVPGAQGQCLDGVQPSLIADCMEFAGSTLWVRSIDNIDSNDSMEVALTGDVIGDGTNRTVQVQRRQDGPGVDIWVTSLDADAIASEKWYEDRLPFDPDSFDSGCATALCYDTTRYLLADFTGDGKADLMAISPGKADETIFRLLKNEGVHFADPVIWRSVPQGHAYRQAQQYLAGDFRGVGKQDVLIVQTLNNTVSDFWLMENKGASLGVPAHWGDARKNPLPVHFYSARLDNDGKDDVLAVDSSEQFLKLLTYRSSGRSLDFEKALELPGFYSARSKTAVLDSPITKLTDVWVLHARSDGSDINFWKVANLGGGEFEEPSSPAFETSVLNWADVRPYGLGTGRQILLPYRVNDPVHEYYWRIGKVGFKALNLSEQGRPVGIKDYGRSPRFEWANLQWRARLN
;
A
#
# COMPACT_ATOMS: atom_id res chain seq x y z
N MET A 1 18.98 7.03 -72.77
CA MET A 1 20.41 7.43 -72.66
C MET A 1 20.99 6.65 -71.49
N HIS A 2 21.99 5.77 -71.58
CA HIS A 2 22.90 5.36 -72.65
C HIS A 2 23.14 3.83 -72.56
N LEU A 3 23.21 3.19 -73.73
CA LEU A 3 23.71 1.84 -74.06
C LEU A 3 25.26 1.76 -73.89
N PRO A 4 25.95 0.62 -74.16
CA PRO A 4 25.68 -0.83 -74.00
C PRO A 4 26.94 -1.63 -73.53
N ALA A 5 26.99 -2.97 -73.45
CA ALA A 5 27.35 -3.85 -74.58
C ALA A 5 27.23 -5.34 -74.20
N ARG A 6 26.61 -6.10 -75.12
CA ARG A 6 26.45 -7.57 -75.20
C ARG A 6 27.79 -8.29 -75.37
N ILE A 7 27.86 -9.57 -74.96
CA ILE A 7 28.39 -10.69 -75.79
C ILE A 7 27.58 -11.99 -75.54
N GLU A 8 27.49 -12.79 -76.61
CA GLU A 8 26.56 -13.87 -76.97
C GLU A 8 26.78 -15.26 -76.35
N ARG A 9 25.65 -15.99 -76.19
CA ARG A 9 25.31 -17.38 -76.61
C ARG A 9 26.40 -18.46 -76.49
N VAL A 10 26.10 -19.68 -76.02
CA VAL A 10 25.38 -20.73 -76.78
C VAL A 10 24.93 -21.85 -75.81
N LYS A 11 23.70 -22.33 -75.98
CA LYS A 11 23.20 -23.60 -75.42
C LYS A 11 23.51 -24.76 -76.38
N LYS A 12 23.90 -25.93 -75.86
CA LYS A 12 23.59 -27.21 -76.49
C LYS A 12 23.36 -28.33 -75.47
N VAL A 13 22.43 -29.18 -75.87
CA VAL A 13 21.64 -30.22 -75.21
C VAL A 13 22.40 -31.52 -74.93
N ARG A 14 22.01 -32.24 -73.85
CA ARG A 14 21.84 -33.72 -73.64
C ARG A 14 22.02 -34.01 -72.14
N SER A 15 21.41 -34.97 -71.44
CA SER A 15 20.51 -36.11 -71.67
C SER A 15 20.07 -36.63 -70.27
N PRO A 16 19.04 -37.47 -70.14
CA PRO A 16 18.34 -37.72 -68.87
C PRO A 16 18.99 -38.87 -68.08
N GLY A 17 19.59 -38.55 -66.93
CA GLY A 17 20.16 -39.57 -66.04
C GLY A 17 20.36 -39.12 -64.59
N VAL A 18 19.82 -37.96 -64.20
CA VAL A 18 20.13 -37.34 -62.89
C VAL A 18 18.87 -37.14 -62.03
N THR A 19 17.67 -37.23 -62.60
CA THR A 19 16.43 -36.93 -61.85
C THR A 19 15.96 -38.06 -60.92
N ALA A 20 16.36 -39.31 -61.16
CA ALA A 20 15.96 -40.43 -60.29
C ALA A 20 16.82 -40.56 -59.01
N LEU A 21 18.07 -40.09 -59.03
CA LEU A 21 18.95 -40.14 -57.84
C LEU A 21 18.72 -38.96 -56.88
N TRP A 22 18.19 -37.84 -57.38
CA TRP A 22 17.85 -36.68 -56.56
C TRP A 22 16.56 -36.87 -55.74
N LEU A 23 15.58 -37.63 -56.22
CA LEU A 23 14.38 -37.91 -55.42
C LEU A 23 14.67 -38.85 -54.24
N ALA A 24 15.58 -39.81 -54.39
CA ALA A 24 15.94 -40.72 -53.30
C ALA A 24 16.75 -40.02 -52.18
N VAL A 25 17.64 -39.08 -52.53
CA VAL A 25 18.42 -38.31 -51.54
C VAL A 25 17.56 -37.26 -50.84
N VAL A 26 16.59 -36.65 -51.52
CA VAL A 26 15.63 -35.71 -50.89
C VAL A 26 14.64 -36.45 -49.98
N LEU A 27 14.24 -37.68 -50.30
CA LEU A 27 13.38 -38.51 -49.43
C LEU A 27 14.11 -39.07 -48.19
N LEU A 28 15.42 -39.36 -48.28
CA LEU A 28 16.22 -39.76 -47.12
C LEU A 28 16.64 -38.59 -46.22
N LEU A 29 16.84 -37.38 -46.77
CA LEU A 29 17.09 -36.17 -45.97
C LEU A 29 15.83 -35.62 -45.30
N THR A 30 14.64 -35.85 -45.87
CA THR A 30 13.36 -35.49 -45.22
C THR A 30 12.94 -36.50 -44.16
N ALA A 31 13.32 -37.78 -44.28
CA ALA A 31 13.10 -38.78 -43.24
C ALA A 31 14.04 -38.61 -42.02
N CYS A 32 15.25 -38.04 -42.21
CA CYS A 32 16.19 -37.79 -41.11
C CYS A 32 15.98 -36.43 -40.41
N GLN A 33 15.23 -35.50 -41.01
CA GLN A 33 14.78 -34.25 -40.33
C GLN A 33 13.47 -34.41 -39.55
N ALA A 34 12.79 -35.55 -39.66
CA ALA A 34 11.59 -35.85 -38.87
C ALA A 34 11.89 -36.44 -37.47
N GLN A 35 13.16 -36.62 -37.10
CA GLN A 35 13.58 -37.18 -35.79
C GLN A 35 14.38 -36.21 -34.90
N VAL A 36 14.42 -34.92 -35.25
CA VAL A 36 14.86 -33.87 -34.32
C VAL A 36 13.75 -32.84 -34.16
N SER A 37 12.53 -33.32 -33.92
CA SER A 37 11.56 -32.55 -33.15
C SER A 37 12.09 -32.52 -31.72
N ARG A 38 12.82 -31.44 -31.39
CA ARG A 38 13.03 -31.06 -30.00
C ARG A 38 11.66 -31.12 -29.32
N PHE A 39 11.58 -31.83 -28.19
CA PHE A 39 10.44 -31.81 -27.30
C PHE A 39 10.15 -30.35 -26.91
N ALA A 40 9.34 -29.66 -27.70
CA ALA A 40 8.46 -28.66 -27.13
C ALA A 40 7.47 -29.49 -26.28
N PRO A 41 7.25 -29.16 -25.00
CA PRO A 41 6.21 -29.84 -24.25
C PRO A 41 4.92 -29.65 -25.05
N GLU A 42 4.28 -30.75 -25.47
CA GLU A 42 2.90 -30.69 -25.92
C GLU A 42 2.13 -30.11 -24.74
N VAL A 43 1.70 -28.86 -24.89
CA VAL A 43 0.84 -28.19 -23.94
C VAL A 43 -0.39 -29.09 -23.80
N ASN A 44 -0.51 -29.74 -22.66
CA ASN A 44 -1.58 -30.69 -22.42
C ASN A 44 -2.89 -29.91 -22.38
N ILE A 45 -3.66 -29.96 -23.47
CA ILE A 45 -4.91 -29.21 -23.64
C ILE A 45 -5.89 -29.52 -22.48
N ALA A 46 -5.81 -30.73 -21.91
CA ALA A 46 -6.60 -31.12 -20.74
C ALA A 46 -6.13 -30.45 -19.44
N ASP A 47 -4.82 -30.20 -19.28
CA ASP A 47 -4.25 -29.50 -18.11
C ASP A 47 -4.56 -28.00 -18.16
N GLN A 48 -4.48 -27.39 -19.35
CA GLN A 48 -4.93 -26.01 -19.56
C GLN A 48 -6.43 -25.82 -19.30
N GLN A 49 -7.27 -26.82 -19.60
CA GLN A 49 -8.69 -26.78 -19.27
C GLN A 49 -8.94 -26.88 -17.76
N ASN A 50 -8.18 -27.70 -17.03
CA ASN A 50 -8.32 -27.85 -15.57
C ASN A 50 -7.85 -26.62 -14.79
N CYS A 51 -6.89 -25.88 -15.31
CA CYS A 51 -6.35 -24.66 -14.72
C CYS A 51 -6.97 -23.37 -15.31
N HIS A 52 -8.05 -23.47 -16.09
CA HIS A 52 -8.71 -22.34 -16.74
C HIS A 52 -7.74 -21.41 -17.52
N GLY A 53 -6.69 -22.00 -18.11
CA GLY A 53 -5.64 -21.29 -18.85
C GLY A 53 -4.64 -20.49 -18.00
N VAL A 54 -4.67 -20.60 -16.67
CA VAL A 54 -3.76 -19.88 -15.76
C VAL A 54 -2.98 -20.86 -14.89
N HIS A 55 -1.67 -20.91 -15.11
CA HIS A 55 -0.69 -21.52 -14.21
C HIS A 55 0.18 -20.41 -13.64
N LEU A 56 -0.15 -19.98 -12.42
CA LEU A 56 0.67 -19.02 -11.69
C LEU A 56 1.80 -19.75 -10.98
N VAL A 57 3.04 -19.39 -11.29
CA VAL A 57 4.19 -19.74 -10.46
C VAL A 57 4.59 -18.52 -9.64
N ASN A 58 4.46 -18.62 -8.33
CA ASN A 58 4.82 -17.58 -7.38
C ASN A 58 6.16 -17.93 -6.72
N VAL A 59 7.16 -17.05 -6.78
CA VAL A 59 8.50 -17.31 -6.26
C VAL A 59 8.88 -16.24 -5.24
N VAL A 60 9.03 -16.65 -3.98
CA VAL A 60 9.34 -15.75 -2.87
C VAL A 60 10.49 -16.28 -2.03
N ALA A 61 11.04 -15.45 -1.15
CA ALA A 61 12.11 -15.89 -0.26
C ALA A 61 11.53 -16.75 0.86
N HIS A 62 10.64 -16.19 1.67
CA HIS A 62 10.11 -16.78 2.89
C HIS A 62 8.63 -17.18 2.76
N MET A 63 8.18 -18.01 3.69
CA MET A 63 6.84 -18.63 3.69
C MET A 63 5.67 -17.71 4.06
N ASP A 64 5.97 -16.51 4.52
CA ASP A 64 5.03 -15.42 4.81
C ASP A 64 4.98 -14.36 3.70
N ASP A 65 6.00 -14.30 2.83
CA ASP A 65 6.15 -13.22 1.85
C ASP A 65 5.00 -13.20 0.82
N ASP A 66 4.53 -14.38 0.41
CA ASP A 66 3.42 -14.46 -0.54
C ASP A 66 2.09 -14.02 0.09
N LEU A 67 1.90 -14.32 1.38
CA LEU A 67 0.76 -13.89 2.18
C LEU A 67 0.80 -12.39 2.46
N LEU A 68 1.97 -11.81 2.73
CA LEU A 68 2.14 -10.41 3.13
C LEU A 68 2.20 -9.46 1.93
N PHE A 69 2.87 -9.84 0.83
CA PHE A 69 3.23 -8.92 -0.26
C PHE A 69 2.57 -9.22 -1.61
N ILE A 70 1.95 -10.40 -1.77
CA ILE A 70 1.41 -10.85 -3.08
C ILE A 70 -0.10 -11.09 -3.02
N ASP A 71 -0.60 -11.74 -1.98
CA ASP A 71 -2.04 -11.85 -1.72
C ASP A 71 -2.69 -10.45 -1.58
N PRO A 72 -3.89 -10.17 -2.14
CA PRO A 72 -4.94 -11.07 -2.65
C PRO A 72 -4.76 -11.62 -4.07
N ARG A 73 -3.65 -11.38 -4.77
CA ARG A 73 -3.52 -11.84 -6.17
C ARG A 73 -3.53 -13.36 -6.29
N ILE A 74 -3.00 -14.06 -5.29
CA ILE A 74 -3.00 -15.52 -5.21
C ILE A 74 -4.42 -16.03 -4.99
N SER A 75 -5.11 -15.49 -3.98
CA SER A 75 -6.53 -15.77 -3.72
C SER A 75 -7.40 -15.58 -4.96
N GLN A 76 -7.17 -14.51 -5.74
CA GLN A 76 -7.91 -14.23 -6.97
C GLN A 76 -7.71 -15.31 -8.04
N VAL A 77 -6.48 -15.80 -8.23
CA VAL A 77 -6.21 -16.88 -9.20
C VAL A 77 -6.88 -18.18 -8.78
N LEU A 78 -6.78 -18.55 -7.49
CA LEU A 78 -7.43 -19.75 -6.96
C LEU A 78 -8.96 -19.68 -7.10
N ALA A 79 -9.56 -18.54 -6.72
CA ALA A 79 -11.01 -18.32 -6.83
C ALA A 79 -11.51 -18.34 -8.29
N ALA A 80 -10.68 -17.90 -9.25
CA ALA A 80 -10.99 -17.94 -10.68
C ALA A 80 -10.83 -19.33 -11.31
N GLY A 81 -10.46 -20.36 -10.54
CA GLY A 81 -10.26 -21.71 -11.04
C GLY A 81 -8.84 -21.98 -11.55
N GLY A 82 -7.92 -21.02 -11.43
CA GLY A 82 -6.52 -21.16 -11.84
C GLY A 82 -5.72 -22.14 -10.97
N CYS A 83 -4.57 -22.55 -11.50
CA CYS A 83 -3.55 -23.32 -10.79
C CYS A 83 -2.47 -22.39 -10.24
N VAL A 84 -1.99 -22.71 -9.04
CA VAL A 84 -0.99 -21.95 -8.30
C VAL A 84 0.09 -22.89 -7.77
N THR A 85 1.33 -22.60 -8.11
CA THR A 85 2.50 -23.22 -7.50
C THR A 85 3.32 -22.14 -6.80
N SER A 86 3.43 -22.21 -5.48
CA SER A 86 4.28 -21.31 -4.69
C SER A 86 5.61 -21.98 -4.36
N ILE A 87 6.71 -21.33 -4.74
CA ILE A 87 8.08 -21.76 -4.54
C ILE A 87 8.70 -20.86 -3.47
N PHE A 88 9.05 -21.46 -2.33
CA PHE A 88 9.72 -20.81 -1.22
C PHE A 88 11.20 -21.17 -1.26
N MET A 89 12.06 -20.16 -1.43
CA MET A 89 13.50 -20.40 -1.51
C MET A 89 14.09 -20.79 -0.14
N ASN A 90 13.71 -20.07 0.90
CA ASN A 90 14.29 -20.18 2.22
C ASN A 90 13.42 -21.05 3.13
N GLY A 91 14.06 -21.88 3.95
CA GLY A 91 13.38 -22.76 4.91
C GLY A 91 13.04 -22.07 6.24
N GLY A 92 13.71 -20.98 6.61
CA GLY A 92 13.52 -20.33 7.91
C GLY A 92 14.19 -18.96 7.97
N SER A 93 14.14 -18.32 9.14
CA SER A 93 14.89 -17.09 9.40
C SER A 93 16.37 -17.40 9.66
N SER A 94 17.20 -16.36 9.68
CA SER A 94 18.58 -16.48 10.17
C SER A 94 18.62 -17.15 11.55
N GLY A 95 19.61 -18.05 11.73
CA GLY A 95 19.85 -18.77 12.98
C GLY A 95 18.78 -19.80 13.39
N ALA A 96 17.72 -19.99 12.60
CA ALA A 96 16.67 -20.95 12.92
C ALA A 96 17.15 -22.41 12.79
N GLY A 97 16.59 -23.28 13.63
CA GLY A 97 16.78 -24.74 13.52
C GLY A 97 15.80 -25.40 12.55
N PHE A 98 16.10 -26.63 12.13
CA PHE A 98 15.28 -27.37 11.16
C PHE A 98 13.83 -27.63 11.63
N ASP A 99 13.59 -27.80 12.93
CA ASP A 99 12.22 -27.96 13.44
C ASP A 99 11.35 -26.74 13.18
N TYR A 100 11.95 -25.54 13.17
CA TYR A 100 11.24 -24.31 12.82
C TYR A 100 10.92 -24.25 11.32
N VAL A 101 11.81 -24.75 10.46
CA VAL A 101 11.56 -24.89 9.02
C VAL A 101 10.28 -25.71 8.78
N LEU A 102 10.19 -26.89 9.40
CA LEU A 102 9.01 -27.77 9.26
C LEU A 102 7.73 -27.11 9.81
N LYS A 103 7.82 -26.32 10.89
CA LYS A 103 6.67 -25.55 11.40
C LYS A 103 6.20 -24.50 10.39
N ARG A 104 7.10 -23.77 9.74
CA ARG A 104 6.75 -22.77 8.72
C ARG A 104 6.09 -23.40 7.49
N GLU A 105 6.58 -24.56 7.06
CA GLU A 105 5.97 -25.31 5.96
C GLU A 105 4.55 -25.75 6.32
N SER A 106 4.34 -26.27 7.53
CA SER A 106 3.02 -26.59 8.05
C SER A 106 2.12 -25.36 8.18
N ALA A 107 2.65 -24.22 8.66
CA ALA A 107 1.90 -22.98 8.78
C ALA A 107 1.43 -22.46 7.41
N SER A 108 2.27 -22.60 6.38
CA SER A 108 1.92 -22.29 4.99
C SER A 108 0.72 -23.12 4.53
N THR A 109 0.74 -24.44 4.75
CA THR A 109 -0.40 -25.30 4.37
C THR A 109 -1.71 -24.87 5.04
N LYS A 110 -1.66 -24.44 6.30
CA LYS A 110 -2.82 -23.93 7.05
C LYS A 110 -3.30 -22.56 6.55
N ALA A 111 -2.38 -21.69 6.15
CA ALA A 111 -2.72 -20.40 5.54
C ALA A 111 -3.44 -20.60 4.19
N TYR A 112 -2.99 -21.55 3.37
CA TYR A 112 -3.64 -21.87 2.10
C TYR A 112 -5.00 -22.57 2.28
N GLU A 113 -5.18 -23.40 3.30
CA GLU A 113 -6.52 -23.87 3.72
C GLU A 113 -7.44 -22.68 4.05
N LYS A 114 -6.92 -21.70 4.81
CA LYS A 114 -7.66 -20.47 5.15
C LYS A 114 -8.04 -19.66 3.90
N MET A 115 -7.11 -19.55 2.95
CA MET A 115 -7.31 -18.86 1.67
C MET A 115 -8.40 -19.52 0.80
N LEU A 116 -8.48 -20.86 0.82
CA LEU A 116 -9.53 -21.62 0.12
C LEU A 116 -10.89 -21.57 0.85
N GLY A 117 -10.90 -21.30 2.15
CA GLY A 117 -12.11 -21.24 2.97
C GLY A 117 -12.63 -22.61 3.43
N PHE A 118 -11.83 -23.67 3.28
CA PHE A 118 -12.17 -25.01 3.78
C PHE A 118 -10.92 -25.85 4.01
N ALA A 119 -11.04 -26.87 4.87
CA ALA A 119 -9.96 -27.79 5.17
C ALA A 119 -9.66 -28.70 3.97
N ILE A 120 -8.37 -28.91 3.70
CA ILE A 120 -7.88 -29.78 2.64
C ILE A 120 -6.78 -30.72 3.15
N GLY A 121 -6.63 -31.86 2.48
CA GLY A 121 -5.49 -32.76 2.68
C GLY A 121 -4.30 -32.35 1.83
N TRP A 122 -3.09 -32.61 2.34
CA TRP A 122 -1.83 -32.35 1.65
C TRP A 122 -1.05 -33.64 1.46
N THR A 123 -0.66 -33.94 0.22
CA THR A 123 0.18 -35.09 -0.11
C THR A 123 1.62 -34.62 -0.34
N PRO A 124 2.59 -35.01 0.52
CA PRO A 124 3.99 -34.72 0.29
C PRO A 124 4.58 -35.60 -0.82
N TYR A 125 5.50 -35.03 -1.59
CA TYR A 125 6.27 -35.76 -2.60
C TYR A 125 7.59 -35.03 -2.91
N LEU A 126 8.54 -35.77 -3.48
CA LEU A 126 9.81 -35.21 -3.94
C LEU A 126 9.74 -34.90 -5.42
N ILE A 127 10.27 -33.74 -5.80
CA ILE A 127 10.53 -33.38 -7.18
C ILE A 127 12.02 -33.64 -7.44
N PHE A 128 12.29 -34.51 -8.41
CA PHE A 128 13.64 -34.81 -8.88
C PHE A 128 13.91 -33.96 -10.11
N THR A 129 14.97 -33.15 -10.04
CA THR A 129 15.46 -32.38 -11.19
C THR A 129 16.92 -32.74 -11.44
N ASP A 130 17.48 -32.25 -12.55
CA ASP A 130 18.88 -32.52 -12.88
C ASP A 130 19.84 -31.82 -11.89
N SER A 131 19.35 -30.77 -11.23
CA SER A 131 20.15 -29.89 -10.37
C SER A 131 19.93 -30.12 -8.87
N ALA A 132 18.77 -30.63 -8.45
CA ALA A 132 18.43 -30.82 -7.04
C ALA A 132 17.26 -31.79 -6.83
N ILE A 133 17.08 -32.21 -5.57
CA ILE A 133 15.86 -32.90 -5.10
C ILE A 133 15.17 -31.97 -4.11
N VAL A 134 13.91 -31.61 -4.37
CA VAL A 134 13.19 -30.65 -3.52
C VAL A 134 11.90 -31.25 -2.98
N MET A 135 11.53 -30.83 -1.76
CA MET A 135 10.29 -31.23 -1.10
C MET A 135 9.13 -30.40 -1.65
N SER A 136 8.00 -31.06 -1.89
CA SER A 136 6.76 -30.40 -2.29
C SER A 136 5.55 -31.03 -1.61
N VAL A 137 4.50 -30.25 -1.45
CA VAL A 137 3.17 -30.72 -1.06
C VAL A 137 2.16 -30.30 -2.11
N LYS A 138 1.21 -31.21 -2.42
CA LYS A 138 0.08 -30.95 -3.32
C LYS A 138 -1.22 -31.04 -2.54
N ALA A 139 -2.12 -30.09 -2.75
CA ALA A 139 -3.47 -30.13 -2.18
C ALA A 139 -4.32 -31.23 -2.83
N ASN A 140 -5.00 -32.04 -2.02
CA ASN A 140 -5.75 -33.21 -2.50
C ASN A 140 -7.08 -32.81 -3.16
N GLU A 141 -7.81 -31.91 -2.53
CA GLU A 141 -9.12 -31.41 -2.99
C GLU A 141 -8.97 -30.25 -3.99
N ARG A 142 -7.76 -29.69 -4.12
CA ARG A 142 -7.40 -28.69 -5.11
C ARG A 142 -6.06 -29.04 -5.79
N PRO A 143 -5.99 -30.08 -6.65
CA PRO A 143 -4.72 -30.59 -7.21
C PRO A 143 -3.89 -29.58 -8.01
N GLY A 144 -4.52 -28.49 -8.47
CA GLY A 144 -3.85 -27.35 -9.09
C GLY A 144 -3.10 -26.42 -8.12
N LEU A 145 -3.14 -26.69 -6.81
CA LEU A 145 -2.39 -25.97 -5.78
C LEU A 145 -1.22 -26.82 -5.27
N LYS A 146 -0.01 -26.28 -5.37
CA LYS A 146 1.23 -26.90 -4.91
C LYS A 146 2.10 -25.90 -4.16
N LEU A 147 2.81 -26.38 -3.15
CA LEU A 147 3.88 -25.63 -2.47
C LEU A 147 5.20 -26.39 -2.64
N ILE A 148 6.27 -25.68 -2.98
CA ILE A 148 7.61 -26.25 -3.21
C ILE A 148 8.60 -25.54 -2.27
N PHE A 149 9.39 -26.32 -1.54
CA PHE A 149 10.33 -25.83 -0.54
C PHE A 149 11.76 -26.15 -0.95
N LEU A 150 12.53 -25.12 -1.32
CA LEU A 150 13.94 -25.28 -1.72
C LEU A 150 14.89 -25.38 -0.52
N ARG A 151 14.40 -24.95 0.66
CA ARG A 151 15.03 -25.15 1.98
C ARG A 151 16.44 -24.54 2.09
N VAL A 152 16.69 -23.38 1.47
CA VAL A 152 17.92 -22.59 1.68
C VAL A 152 17.92 -22.01 3.11
N PRO A 153 19.06 -21.95 3.83
CA PRO A 153 19.12 -21.26 5.12
C PRO A 153 18.79 -19.76 4.99
N GLY A 154 18.09 -19.21 5.98
CA GLY A 154 17.75 -17.79 6.02
C GLY A 154 18.97 -16.90 6.25
N GLY A 155 18.99 -15.75 5.60
CA GLY A 155 20.02 -14.74 5.74
C GLY A 155 19.71 -13.68 6.80
N ASP A 156 20.75 -13.00 7.27
CA ASP A 156 20.66 -11.89 8.19
C ASP A 156 20.18 -10.61 7.49
N VAL A 157 19.26 -9.88 8.13
CA VAL A 157 18.76 -8.59 7.62
C VAL A 157 19.82 -7.49 7.75
N ARG A 158 20.63 -7.53 8.83
CA ARG A 158 21.37 -6.36 9.34
C ARG A 158 22.87 -6.59 9.49
N GLY A 159 23.43 -7.37 8.58
CA GLY A 159 24.83 -7.81 8.64
C GLY A 159 24.94 -9.21 9.23
N GLY A 160 25.84 -10.02 8.67
CA GLY A 160 25.94 -11.45 8.94
C GLY A 160 25.89 -12.28 7.66
N ASP A 161 25.49 -13.54 7.77
CA ASP A 161 25.48 -14.47 6.64
C ASP A 161 24.23 -14.25 5.77
N VAL A 162 24.39 -14.21 4.45
CA VAL A 162 23.28 -14.02 3.51
C VAL A 162 23.44 -15.03 2.38
N PRO A 163 22.96 -16.28 2.55
CA PRO A 163 23.27 -17.39 1.65
C PRO A 163 22.87 -17.15 0.20
N LEU A 164 21.70 -16.56 -0.07
CA LEU A 164 21.28 -16.26 -1.45
C LEU A 164 22.17 -15.19 -2.12
N ALA A 165 22.67 -14.22 -1.34
CA ALA A 165 23.62 -13.22 -1.84
C ALA A 165 24.99 -13.83 -2.10
N ASP A 166 25.48 -14.62 -1.16
CA ASP A 166 26.72 -15.40 -1.26
C ASP A 166 26.73 -16.30 -2.50
N LEU A 167 25.59 -16.93 -2.81
CA LEU A 167 25.41 -17.75 -4.00
C LEU A 167 25.42 -16.92 -5.28
N LEU A 168 24.72 -15.79 -5.32
CA LEU A 168 24.57 -15.00 -6.55
C LEU A 168 25.80 -14.13 -6.87
N ASP A 169 26.33 -13.42 -5.87
CA ASP A 169 27.35 -12.39 -6.05
C ASP A 169 28.77 -12.92 -5.87
N LEU A 170 28.96 -13.91 -4.98
CA LEU A 170 30.27 -14.47 -4.65
C LEU A 170 30.49 -15.89 -5.21
N ASP A 171 29.52 -16.43 -5.96
CA ASP A 171 29.53 -17.79 -6.52
C ASP A 171 29.83 -18.88 -5.46
N LYS A 172 29.48 -18.64 -4.19
CA LYS A 172 29.67 -19.62 -3.12
C LYS A 172 28.69 -20.78 -3.26
N THR A 173 29.12 -21.95 -2.83
CA THR A 173 28.24 -23.12 -2.70
C THR A 173 27.49 -23.05 -1.38
N VAL A 174 26.16 -23.09 -1.44
CA VAL A 174 25.26 -23.02 -0.29
C VAL A 174 24.65 -24.40 -0.02
N ARG A 175 24.72 -24.83 1.23
CA ARG A 175 24.10 -26.09 1.68
C ARG A 175 22.66 -25.84 2.12
N SER A 176 21.72 -26.63 1.61
CA SER A 176 20.31 -26.56 2.04
C SER A 176 20.10 -27.24 3.41
N TRP A 177 18.96 -26.97 4.04
CA TRP A 177 18.40 -27.92 5.01
C TRP A 177 18.06 -29.25 4.32
N PRO A 178 17.93 -30.35 5.08
CA PRO A 178 17.54 -31.63 4.51
C PRO A 178 16.26 -31.54 3.70
N TYR A 179 16.18 -32.17 2.53
CA TYR A 179 14.95 -32.19 1.71
C TYR A 179 13.95 -33.28 2.14
N LEU A 180 14.30 -34.09 3.14
CA LEU A 180 13.38 -34.98 3.85
C LEU A 180 13.07 -34.39 5.22
N ASP A 181 11.96 -34.81 5.84
CA ASP A 181 11.54 -34.37 7.18
C ASP A 181 12.33 -35.10 8.28
N SER A 182 13.66 -35.03 8.16
CA SER A 182 14.62 -35.60 9.08
C SER A 182 15.85 -34.70 9.15
N ALA A 183 16.22 -34.25 10.34
CA ALA A 183 17.38 -33.38 10.55
C ALA A 183 18.71 -34.01 10.09
N SER A 184 18.80 -35.34 10.05
CA SER A 184 19.94 -36.10 9.51
C SER A 184 19.75 -36.52 8.06
N GLY A 185 18.71 -36.03 7.40
CA GLY A 185 18.40 -36.33 6.01
C GLY A 185 19.42 -35.74 5.02
N PRO A 186 19.35 -36.18 3.76
CA PRO A 186 20.19 -35.68 2.69
C PRO A 186 19.88 -34.20 2.38
N VAL A 187 20.90 -33.47 1.94
CA VAL A 187 20.87 -32.04 1.62
C VAL A 187 21.25 -31.79 0.16
N ASN A 188 20.86 -30.65 -0.38
CA ASN A 188 21.37 -30.14 -1.66
C ASN A 188 22.59 -29.24 -1.43
N LEU A 189 23.46 -29.18 -2.45
CA LEU A 189 24.54 -28.21 -2.57
C LEU A 189 24.23 -27.31 -3.76
N TYR A 190 23.82 -26.08 -3.47
CA TYR A 190 23.44 -25.10 -4.48
C TYR A 190 24.64 -24.26 -4.88
N SER A 191 24.90 -24.22 -6.19
CA SER A 191 25.76 -23.21 -6.82
C SER A 191 24.87 -22.21 -7.55
N ARG A 192 25.40 -21.06 -7.95
CA ARG A 192 24.68 -20.12 -8.81
C ARG A 192 24.05 -20.78 -10.03
N THR A 193 24.84 -21.58 -10.73
CA THR A 193 24.41 -22.26 -11.97
C THR A 193 23.32 -23.28 -11.69
N SER A 194 23.54 -24.19 -10.73
CA SER A 194 22.54 -25.25 -10.42
C SER A 194 21.25 -24.67 -9.85
N PHE A 195 21.32 -23.56 -9.10
CA PHE A 195 20.14 -22.92 -8.53
C PHE A 195 19.30 -22.18 -9.60
N VAL A 196 19.94 -21.43 -10.49
CA VAL A 196 19.24 -20.79 -11.61
C VAL A 196 18.64 -21.83 -12.55
N GLN A 197 19.34 -22.94 -12.79
CA GLN A 197 18.82 -24.05 -13.58
C GLN A 197 17.63 -24.74 -12.90
N LEU A 198 17.71 -25.00 -11.59
CA LEU A 198 16.59 -25.53 -10.80
C LEU A 198 15.35 -24.63 -10.92
N LEU A 199 15.47 -23.31 -10.72
CA LEU A 199 14.34 -22.39 -10.85
C LEU A 199 13.77 -22.40 -12.28
N THR A 200 14.63 -22.45 -13.29
CA THR A 200 14.22 -22.55 -14.70
C THR A 200 13.41 -23.82 -14.95
N GLU A 201 13.90 -24.97 -14.48
CA GLU A 201 13.24 -26.27 -14.59
C GLU A 201 11.89 -26.27 -13.88
N LEU A 202 11.81 -25.75 -12.65
CA LEU A 202 10.56 -25.70 -11.90
C LEU A 202 9.52 -24.79 -12.58
N ILE A 203 9.89 -23.58 -13.00
CA ILE A 203 8.96 -22.65 -13.66
C ILE A 203 8.43 -23.25 -14.97
N VAL A 204 9.29 -23.89 -15.77
CA VAL A 204 8.90 -24.50 -17.04
C VAL A 204 8.07 -25.77 -16.84
N ASN A 205 8.47 -26.66 -15.93
CA ASN A 205 7.79 -27.92 -15.69
C ASN A 205 6.40 -27.74 -15.06
N GLU A 206 6.21 -26.67 -14.28
CA GLU A 206 4.90 -26.28 -13.75
C GLU A 206 4.00 -25.60 -14.79
N GLY A 207 4.52 -25.37 -16.01
CA GLY A 207 3.74 -24.83 -17.13
C GLY A 207 3.38 -23.35 -16.97
N ALA A 208 4.23 -22.57 -16.29
CA ALA A 208 3.93 -21.19 -15.91
C ALA A 208 3.41 -20.35 -17.09
N THR A 209 2.19 -19.84 -16.96
CA THR A 209 1.62 -18.84 -17.88
C THR A 209 1.74 -17.43 -17.31
N ARG A 210 2.11 -17.32 -16.02
CA ARG A 210 2.37 -16.08 -15.30
C ARG A 210 3.32 -16.35 -14.14
N VAL A 211 4.22 -15.41 -13.86
CA VAL A 211 5.11 -15.48 -12.71
C VAL A 211 4.93 -14.28 -11.79
N TYR A 212 4.80 -14.54 -10.50
CA TYR A 212 4.93 -13.51 -9.45
C TYR A 212 6.25 -13.71 -8.72
N ALA A 213 6.92 -12.61 -8.42
CA ALA A 213 8.17 -12.58 -7.65
C ALA A 213 8.26 -11.31 -6.81
N LEU A 214 9.19 -11.26 -5.86
CA LEU A 214 9.47 -10.05 -5.05
C LEU A 214 10.25 -9.00 -5.85
N ASN A 215 10.50 -7.82 -5.29
CA ASN A 215 11.17 -6.73 -6.00
C ASN A 215 12.71 -6.91 -6.05
N PRO A 216 13.31 -7.12 -7.24
CA PRO A 216 14.77 -7.22 -7.39
C PRO A 216 15.46 -5.84 -7.46
N ASP A 217 14.69 -4.77 -7.67
CA ASP A 217 15.15 -3.41 -7.96
C ASP A 217 15.20 -2.55 -6.68
N THR A 218 15.92 -3.08 -5.69
CA THR A 218 16.19 -2.44 -4.41
C THR A 218 17.58 -2.84 -3.89
N VAL A 219 17.95 -2.34 -2.71
CA VAL A 219 19.25 -2.59 -2.05
C VAL A 219 19.06 -3.18 -0.65
N PRO A 220 20.06 -3.92 -0.12
CA PRO A 220 20.03 -4.40 1.25
C PRO A 220 19.78 -3.28 2.26
N TYR A 221 19.27 -3.65 3.44
CA TYR A 221 18.85 -2.76 4.53
C TYR A 221 17.64 -1.87 4.24
N THR A 222 17.40 -1.43 2.99
CA THR A 222 16.06 -0.95 2.56
C THR A 222 15.07 -2.10 2.47
N GLU A 223 15.59 -3.29 2.20
CA GLU A 223 14.83 -4.52 2.00
C GLU A 223 15.59 -5.68 2.65
N HIS A 224 14.86 -6.73 3.03
CA HIS A 224 15.47 -7.99 3.46
C HIS A 224 16.34 -8.56 2.32
N PRO A 225 17.63 -8.84 2.54
CA PRO A 225 18.51 -9.34 1.47
C PRO A 225 17.94 -10.57 0.75
N ASP A 226 17.43 -11.57 1.48
CA ASP A 226 16.81 -12.74 0.85
C ASP A 226 15.68 -12.39 -0.14
N HIS A 227 14.86 -11.36 0.10
CA HIS A 227 13.82 -10.93 -0.84
C HIS A 227 14.45 -10.46 -2.15
N ILE A 228 15.49 -9.64 -2.05
CA ILE A 228 16.24 -9.08 -3.17
C ILE A 228 16.85 -10.20 -4.00
N TYR A 229 17.55 -11.12 -3.35
CA TYR A 229 18.31 -12.16 -4.03
C TYR A 229 17.40 -13.27 -4.58
N SER A 230 16.30 -13.59 -3.91
CA SER A 230 15.23 -14.44 -4.44
C SER A 230 14.67 -13.85 -5.74
N ALA A 231 14.33 -12.56 -5.74
CA ALA A 231 13.83 -11.87 -6.93
C ALA A 231 14.85 -11.79 -8.07
N ARG A 232 16.13 -11.52 -7.76
CA ARG A 232 17.21 -11.45 -8.75
C ARG A 232 17.53 -12.81 -9.37
N LEU A 233 17.57 -13.88 -8.58
CA LEU A 233 17.74 -15.25 -9.06
C LEU A 233 16.56 -15.68 -9.93
N THR A 234 15.34 -15.32 -9.53
CA THR A 234 14.13 -15.56 -10.35
C THR A 234 14.19 -14.81 -11.68
N ARG A 235 14.57 -13.52 -11.66
CA ARG A 235 14.80 -12.73 -12.88
C ARG A 235 15.86 -13.34 -13.80
N LEU A 236 16.93 -13.91 -13.23
CA LEU A 236 17.95 -14.62 -14.00
C LEU A 236 17.41 -15.89 -14.64
N ALA A 237 16.66 -16.71 -13.90
CA ALA A 237 16.02 -17.91 -14.44
C ALA A 237 15.06 -17.56 -15.59
N LEU A 238 14.20 -16.55 -15.40
CA LEU A 238 13.26 -16.05 -16.42
C LEU A 238 13.94 -15.58 -17.71
N ARG A 239 15.18 -15.08 -17.64
CA ARG A 239 15.96 -14.72 -18.85
C ARG A 239 16.41 -15.93 -19.66
N GLY A 240 16.47 -17.12 -19.05
CA GLY A 240 16.81 -18.38 -19.70
C GLY A 240 15.62 -19.14 -20.30
N ILE A 241 14.38 -18.79 -19.93
CA ILE A 241 13.16 -19.51 -20.33
C ILE A 241 12.66 -18.99 -21.68
N SER A 242 12.67 -19.80 -22.74
CA SER A 242 12.29 -19.36 -24.10
C SER A 242 10.87 -18.79 -24.27
N ALA A 243 9.95 -19.11 -23.36
CA ALA A 243 8.58 -18.60 -23.42
C ALA A 243 8.52 -17.17 -22.84
N ASP A 244 7.86 -16.26 -23.54
CA ASP A 244 7.59 -14.91 -23.02
C ASP A 244 6.44 -14.94 -22.00
N ILE A 245 6.79 -15.16 -20.74
CA ILE A 245 5.86 -15.25 -19.62
C ILE A 245 5.68 -13.87 -18.98
N PRO A 246 4.45 -13.36 -18.80
CA PRO A 246 4.21 -12.15 -18.01
C PRO A 246 4.70 -12.31 -16.56
N VAL A 247 5.42 -11.30 -16.07
CA VAL A 247 6.01 -11.27 -14.72
C VAL A 247 5.47 -10.08 -13.95
N VAL A 248 5.16 -10.28 -12.66
CA VAL A 248 4.85 -9.19 -11.73
C VAL A 248 5.83 -9.21 -10.57
N TYR A 249 6.54 -8.10 -10.38
CA TYR A 249 7.48 -7.93 -9.26
C TYR A 249 6.82 -7.10 -8.16
N HIS A 250 6.59 -7.71 -7.01
CA HIS A 250 5.89 -7.14 -5.86
C HIS A 250 6.85 -6.42 -4.92
N GLU A 251 6.50 -5.20 -4.53
CA GLU A 251 7.23 -4.41 -3.55
C GLU A 251 6.94 -4.93 -2.13
N THR A 252 7.99 -5.00 -1.33
CA THR A 252 8.03 -5.66 -0.03
C THR A 252 8.13 -4.62 1.10
N TYR A 253 9.21 -4.54 1.87
CA TYR A 253 9.29 -3.62 3.02
C TYR A 253 9.02 -2.15 2.67
N PRO A 254 9.53 -1.60 1.56
CA PRO A 254 9.27 -0.21 1.17
C PRO A 254 7.78 0.14 0.98
N SER A 255 6.93 -0.86 0.74
CA SER A 255 5.48 -0.63 0.59
C SER A 255 4.87 0.03 1.84
N ALA A 256 5.39 -0.23 3.04
CA ALA A 256 4.88 0.35 4.29
C ALA A 256 4.90 1.90 4.31
N ALA A 257 5.70 2.53 3.46
CA ALA A 257 5.74 3.98 3.34
C ALA A 257 4.58 4.59 2.52
N VAL A 258 3.87 3.78 1.72
CA VAL A 258 2.79 4.26 0.85
C VAL A 258 1.43 4.21 1.55
N ALA A 259 0.46 4.95 1.01
CA ALA A 259 -0.92 4.83 1.46
C ALA A 259 -1.46 3.41 1.17
N PRO A 260 -2.31 2.86 2.06
CA PRO A 260 -3.02 1.61 1.85
C PRO A 260 -3.82 1.61 0.53
N ASN A 261 -3.75 0.52 -0.22
CA ASN A 261 -4.31 0.45 -1.58
C ASN A 261 -4.97 -0.90 -1.92
N VAL A 262 -5.14 -1.79 -0.94
CA VAL A 262 -5.87 -3.05 -1.11
C VAL A 262 -7.35 -2.85 -0.78
N ASP A 263 -8.23 -3.55 -1.49
CA ASP A 263 -9.68 -3.51 -1.25
C ASP A 263 -10.05 -3.97 0.17
N PRO A 264 -11.11 -3.41 0.75
CA PRO A 264 -11.55 -3.80 2.07
C PRO A 264 -11.80 -5.20 2.48
N ALA A 265 -12.63 -5.89 1.73
CA ALA A 265 -12.90 -7.29 2.02
C ALA A 265 -11.60 -8.09 1.86
N ALA A 266 -10.76 -7.73 0.89
CA ALA A 266 -9.48 -8.38 0.67
C ALA A 266 -8.48 -8.16 1.81
N VAL A 267 -8.37 -6.95 2.38
CA VAL A 267 -7.52 -6.72 3.57
C VAL A 267 -7.97 -7.57 4.74
N GLN A 268 -9.28 -7.62 5.00
CA GLN A 268 -9.81 -8.44 6.10
C GLN A 268 -9.55 -9.93 5.88
N ALA A 269 -9.76 -10.43 4.67
CA ALA A 269 -9.45 -11.83 4.32
C ALA A 269 -7.96 -12.13 4.48
N LYS A 270 -7.09 -11.22 3.99
CA LYS A 270 -5.64 -11.34 4.10
C LYS A 270 -5.17 -11.33 5.56
N ARG A 271 -5.72 -10.48 6.43
CA ARG A 271 -5.46 -10.55 7.89
C ARG A 271 -5.84 -11.91 8.46
N HIS A 272 -6.96 -12.48 8.03
CA HIS A 272 -7.41 -13.78 8.50
C HIS A 272 -6.43 -14.91 8.10
N VAL A 273 -5.94 -14.88 6.85
CA VAL A 273 -4.92 -15.81 6.34
C VAL A 273 -3.58 -15.65 7.06
N VAL A 274 -3.09 -14.42 7.18
CA VAL A 274 -1.80 -14.11 7.82
C VAL A 274 -1.83 -14.43 9.33
N ALA A 275 -2.93 -14.13 10.03
CA ALA A 275 -3.10 -14.51 11.43
C ALA A 275 -3.06 -16.04 11.61
N SER A 276 -3.64 -16.80 10.67
CA SER A 276 -3.56 -18.26 10.66
C SER A 276 -2.12 -18.75 10.52
N TYR A 277 -1.36 -18.17 9.60
CA TYR A 277 0.05 -18.50 9.42
C TYR A 277 0.85 -18.30 10.73
N PHE A 278 0.79 -17.09 11.30
CA PHE A 278 1.56 -16.78 12.52
C PHE A 278 1.11 -17.58 13.75
N HIS A 279 -0.18 -17.92 13.84
CA HIS A 279 -0.67 -18.81 14.89
C HIS A 279 0.02 -20.18 14.85
N PHE A 280 0.11 -20.81 13.68
CA PHE A 280 0.69 -22.15 13.55
C PHE A 280 2.22 -22.16 13.51
N GLU A 281 2.85 -21.09 13.01
CA GLU A 281 4.30 -20.93 13.07
C GLU A 281 4.78 -20.72 14.51
N GLY A 282 4.06 -19.90 15.29
CA GLY A 282 4.25 -19.71 16.72
C GLY A 282 5.41 -18.79 17.12
N ALA A 283 6.10 -18.15 16.17
CA ALA A 283 7.15 -17.16 16.46
C ALA A 283 6.58 -15.75 16.71
N GLU A 284 5.46 -15.44 16.07
CA GLU A 284 4.77 -14.15 16.12
C GLU A 284 3.38 -14.33 16.73
N SER A 285 2.90 -13.32 17.45
CA SER A 285 1.52 -13.33 17.94
C SER A 285 0.55 -12.92 16.83
N VAL A 286 -0.70 -13.40 16.91
CA VAL A 286 -1.75 -13.04 15.93
C VAL A 286 -2.02 -11.54 15.87
N SER A 287 -1.74 -10.80 16.94
CA SER A 287 -1.90 -9.33 16.98
C SER A 287 -0.97 -8.61 16.00
N SER A 288 0.14 -9.26 15.60
CA SER A 288 1.01 -8.74 14.54
C SER A 288 0.27 -8.58 13.21
N ALA A 289 -0.78 -9.37 12.94
CA ALA A 289 -1.58 -9.26 11.73
C ALA A 289 -2.69 -8.19 11.82
N TYR A 290 -3.11 -7.79 13.03
CA TYR A 290 -4.24 -6.87 13.27
C TYR A 290 -3.82 -5.46 13.71
N SER A 291 -2.53 -5.18 13.91
CA SER A 291 -2.04 -3.87 14.33
C SER A 291 -1.29 -3.16 13.21
N GLU A 292 -1.69 -1.94 12.84
CA GLU A 292 -0.94 -1.11 11.86
C GLU A 292 0.38 -0.57 12.43
N ALA A 293 0.47 -0.52 13.76
CA ALA A 293 1.70 -0.23 14.48
C ALA A 293 2.75 -1.36 14.37
N THR A 294 2.32 -2.58 14.05
CA THR A 294 3.23 -3.70 13.79
C THR A 294 3.47 -3.85 12.30
N TRP A 295 4.69 -4.21 11.93
CA TRP A 295 5.14 -4.44 10.57
C TRP A 295 4.22 -5.33 9.72
N ASN A 296 3.93 -6.55 10.17
CA ASN A 296 3.06 -7.47 9.45
C ASN A 296 1.69 -6.85 9.15
N GLY A 297 1.03 -6.27 10.16
CA GLY A 297 -0.29 -5.66 10.01
C GLY A 297 -0.30 -4.42 9.13
N ASN A 298 0.82 -3.69 9.06
CA ASN A 298 1.03 -2.58 8.14
C ASN A 298 1.11 -3.03 6.67
N TRP A 299 1.88 -4.08 6.37
CA TRP A 299 2.03 -4.58 5.00
C TRP A 299 0.76 -5.23 4.45
N VAL A 300 -0.07 -5.85 5.30
CA VAL A 300 -1.31 -6.51 4.88
C VAL A 300 -2.24 -5.57 4.09
N ALA A 301 -2.27 -4.29 4.43
CA ALA A 301 -3.14 -3.30 3.77
C ALA A 301 -2.65 -2.79 2.40
N ARG A 302 -1.50 -3.29 1.91
CA ARG A 302 -0.78 -2.74 0.75
C ARG A 302 -0.42 -3.80 -0.27
N LEU A 303 -0.36 -3.36 -1.53
CA LEU A 303 0.04 -4.16 -2.67
C LEU A 303 0.56 -3.25 -3.77
N ASN A 304 1.87 -3.16 -3.89
CA ASN A 304 2.56 -2.37 -4.92
C ASN A 304 3.38 -3.31 -5.79
N PHE A 305 3.40 -3.08 -7.09
CA PHE A 305 4.11 -3.97 -8.01
C PHE A 305 4.49 -3.27 -9.32
N THR A 306 5.41 -3.90 -10.04
CA THR A 306 5.77 -3.52 -11.42
C THR A 306 5.50 -4.68 -12.37
N LEU A 307 5.07 -4.35 -13.58
CA LEU A 307 4.81 -5.32 -14.64
C LEU A 307 6.06 -5.50 -15.50
N SER A 308 6.34 -6.73 -15.89
CA SER A 308 7.45 -7.13 -16.74
C SER A 308 7.13 -8.43 -17.48
N HIS A 309 8.12 -8.98 -18.16
CA HIS A 309 8.03 -10.15 -19.02
C HIS A 309 9.31 -10.98 -18.93
N ALA A 310 9.22 -12.27 -19.27
CA ALA A 310 10.40 -13.09 -19.43
C ALA A 310 11.30 -12.48 -20.52
N HIS A 311 12.61 -12.59 -20.34
CA HIS A 311 13.62 -11.95 -21.20
C HIS A 311 13.56 -10.41 -21.34
N ALA A 312 12.78 -9.69 -20.50
CA ALA A 312 12.78 -8.23 -20.53
C ALA A 312 14.22 -7.68 -20.52
N ALA A 313 14.55 -6.91 -21.57
CA ALA A 313 15.89 -6.36 -21.76
C ALA A 313 16.18 -5.30 -20.69
N GLY A 314 17.40 -5.28 -20.17
CA GLY A 314 17.82 -4.30 -19.17
C GLY A 314 18.86 -4.85 -18.19
N PRO A 315 19.37 -4.02 -17.28
CA PRO A 315 20.26 -4.47 -16.23
C PRO A 315 19.55 -5.46 -15.29
N LEU A 316 20.31 -6.25 -14.54
CA LEU A 316 19.75 -7.13 -13.52
C LEU A 316 19.12 -6.36 -12.35
N VAL A 317 19.57 -5.14 -12.13
CA VAL A 317 19.14 -4.22 -11.08
C VAL A 317 18.87 -2.86 -11.72
N ASN A 318 17.65 -2.34 -11.57
CA ASN A 318 17.17 -1.11 -12.17
C ASN A 318 16.44 -0.24 -11.15
N ILE A 319 17.19 0.46 -10.29
CA ILE A 319 16.62 1.21 -9.16
C ILE A 319 16.14 2.58 -9.64
N PRO A 320 14.86 2.94 -9.42
CA PRO A 320 14.34 4.22 -9.84
C PRO A 320 14.87 5.36 -8.97
N PHE A 321 15.22 6.49 -9.60
CA PHE A 321 15.55 7.71 -8.88
C PHE A 321 14.29 8.33 -8.28
N ARG A 322 14.32 8.64 -6.97
CA ARG A 322 13.21 9.19 -6.19
C ARG A 322 13.70 10.36 -5.33
N PRO A 323 12.83 11.30 -4.92
CA PRO A 323 13.22 12.28 -3.92
C PRO A 323 13.56 11.61 -2.58
N LEU A 324 14.40 12.27 -1.79
CA LEU A 324 14.57 11.98 -0.37
C LEU A 324 13.95 13.13 0.42
N VAL A 325 12.75 12.89 0.93
CA VAL A 325 11.96 13.88 1.68
C VAL A 325 12.19 13.65 3.17
N ASN A 326 12.62 14.67 3.89
CA ASN A 326 12.70 14.59 5.34
C ASN A 326 11.31 14.53 5.95
N PHE A 327 11.09 13.58 6.84
CA PHE A 327 9.80 13.33 7.44
C PHE A 327 9.32 14.46 8.35
N GLN A 328 10.22 15.10 9.09
CA GLN A 328 9.84 16.22 9.96
C GLN A 328 9.74 17.52 9.16
N THR A 329 10.78 17.93 8.44
CA THR A 329 10.77 19.25 7.78
C THR A 329 9.96 19.27 6.49
N GLN A 330 9.61 18.11 5.92
CA GLN A 330 8.93 17.98 4.63
C GLN A 330 9.70 18.64 3.47
N GLN A 331 11.00 18.81 3.64
CA GLN A 331 11.93 19.33 2.63
C GLN A 331 12.65 18.18 1.92
N CYS A 332 13.06 18.43 0.68
CA CYS A 332 13.79 17.48 -0.15
C CYS A 332 15.30 17.71 -0.06
N LEU A 333 16.08 16.63 -0.05
CA LEU A 333 17.52 16.71 -0.20
C LEU A 333 17.88 17.19 -1.62
N VAL A 334 18.74 18.20 -1.72
CA VAL A 334 19.11 18.86 -2.98
C VAL A 334 20.59 18.70 -3.28
N ALA A 335 20.89 18.31 -4.53
CA ALA A 335 22.25 18.28 -5.07
C ALA A 335 22.64 19.67 -5.60
N ASN A 336 23.76 20.21 -5.13
CA ASN A 336 24.25 21.53 -5.56
C ASN A 336 25.37 21.45 -6.62
N GLY A 337 25.68 20.24 -7.10
CA GLY A 337 26.70 19.99 -8.11
C GLY A 337 28.03 19.51 -7.53
N LEU A 338 28.86 18.96 -8.42
CA LEU A 338 30.15 18.36 -8.07
C LEU A 338 31.02 19.34 -7.26
N GLY A 339 31.54 18.88 -6.11
CA GLY A 339 32.33 19.74 -5.23
C GLY A 339 31.53 20.39 -4.10
N GLN A 340 30.21 20.50 -4.23
CA GLN A 340 29.33 21.26 -3.33
C GLN A 340 28.66 20.38 -2.27
N GLN A 341 28.33 21.01 -1.15
CA GLN A 341 27.57 20.37 -0.07
C GLN A 341 26.12 20.19 -0.51
N VAL A 342 25.48 19.08 -0.11
CA VAL A 342 24.02 18.91 -0.28
C VAL A 342 23.25 19.78 0.72
N THR A 343 22.06 20.23 0.33
CA THR A 343 21.20 21.12 1.14
C THR A 343 19.77 20.59 1.21
N LEU A 344 18.87 21.32 1.89
CA LEU A 344 17.44 21.08 1.91
C LEU A 344 16.71 22.25 1.28
N ASP A 345 15.65 21.96 0.54
CA ASP A 345 14.73 22.95 0.01
C ASP A 345 13.31 22.37 -0.11
N GLY A 346 12.34 23.20 -0.47
CA GLY A 346 11.01 22.76 -0.87
C GLY A 346 11.08 21.66 -1.94
N CYS A 347 10.22 20.66 -1.79
CA CYS A 347 10.17 19.54 -2.73
C CYS A 347 9.53 19.94 -4.06
N GLU A 348 10.32 19.88 -5.12
CA GLU A 348 9.93 20.19 -6.50
C GLU A 348 10.30 19.02 -7.41
N PRO A 349 9.67 18.86 -8.60
CA PRO A 349 9.96 17.75 -9.52
C PRO A 349 11.30 17.90 -10.27
N ASP A 350 12.32 18.45 -9.62
CA ASP A 350 13.63 18.76 -10.21
C ASP A 350 14.60 17.57 -10.18
N ALA A 351 15.51 17.51 -11.14
CA ALA A 351 16.43 16.38 -11.30
C ALA A 351 17.53 16.33 -10.22
N ASP A 352 17.90 17.47 -9.64
CA ASP A 352 18.86 17.61 -8.54
C ASP A 352 18.30 17.13 -7.19
N GLN A 353 16.99 16.99 -7.07
CA GLN A 353 16.31 16.39 -5.92
C GLN A 353 16.10 14.88 -6.09
N ARG A 354 16.68 14.23 -7.11
CA ARG A 354 16.42 12.82 -7.43
C ARG A 354 17.63 11.94 -7.16
N TRP A 355 17.40 10.90 -6.37
CA TRP A 355 18.42 10.07 -5.75
C TRP A 355 18.12 8.58 -5.92
N ALA A 356 19.17 7.76 -6.01
CA ALA A 356 19.05 6.31 -5.97
C ALA A 356 20.16 5.73 -5.08
N PHE A 357 19.77 4.82 -4.18
CA PHE A 357 20.74 3.91 -3.56
C PHE A 357 21.02 2.79 -4.55
N VAL A 358 22.28 2.64 -4.95
CA VAL A 358 22.72 1.57 -5.87
C VAL A 358 23.65 0.61 -5.16
N PRO A 359 23.73 -0.68 -5.55
CA PRO A 359 24.66 -1.62 -4.94
C PRO A 359 26.10 -1.09 -5.00
N SER A 360 26.85 -1.22 -3.90
CA SER A 360 28.31 -1.06 -3.92
C SER A 360 29.00 -2.38 -4.25
N ASP A 361 30.33 -2.39 -4.26
CA ASP A 361 31.16 -3.59 -4.37
C ASP A 361 31.39 -4.32 -3.04
N ILE A 362 30.83 -3.79 -1.95
CA ILE A 362 30.89 -4.42 -0.63
C ILE A 362 29.93 -5.60 -0.59
N ALA A 363 30.43 -6.75 -0.13
CA ALA A 363 29.64 -7.94 0.05
C ALA A 363 28.45 -7.67 0.99
N VAL A 364 27.27 -8.15 0.59
CA VAL A 364 26.07 -8.09 1.44
C VAL A 364 26.32 -8.89 2.72
N GLY A 365 25.87 -8.36 3.85
CA GLY A 365 26.17 -8.94 5.16
C GLY A 365 27.44 -8.40 5.82
N ALA A 366 28.32 -7.71 5.08
CA ALA A 366 29.42 -6.96 5.69
C ALA A 366 28.86 -5.84 6.59
N SER A 367 29.61 -5.50 7.66
CA SER A 367 29.20 -4.46 8.59
C SER A 367 29.07 -3.10 7.90
N ARG A 368 27.89 -2.45 8.00
CA ARG A 368 27.50 -1.07 7.60
C ARG A 368 28.22 -0.48 6.37
N GLY A 369 27.44 -0.14 5.35
CA GLY A 369 27.89 0.54 4.13
C GLY A 369 27.88 -0.41 2.94
N VAL A 370 26.74 -0.57 2.28
CA VAL A 370 26.56 -1.56 1.18
C VAL A 370 25.86 -0.97 -0.05
N ALA A 371 25.57 0.34 -0.01
CA ALA A 371 25.00 1.05 -1.14
C ALA A 371 25.73 2.37 -1.36
N LEU A 372 25.81 2.81 -2.62
CA LEU A 372 26.21 4.17 -2.98
C LEU A 372 24.96 5.03 -3.12
N LEU A 373 24.93 6.23 -2.54
CA LEU A 373 23.89 7.21 -2.79
C LEU A 373 24.27 8.05 -4.02
N LYS A 374 23.55 7.84 -5.12
CA LYS A 374 23.81 8.42 -6.43
C LYS A 374 22.77 9.48 -6.79
N THR A 375 23.22 10.62 -7.33
CA THR A 375 22.39 11.68 -7.92
C THR A 375 21.92 11.28 -9.32
N ALA A 376 20.82 11.86 -9.81
CA ALA A 376 20.39 11.66 -11.19
C ALA A 376 21.43 12.14 -12.23
N SER A 377 22.29 13.10 -11.87
CA SER A 377 23.44 13.54 -12.68
C SER A 377 24.57 12.50 -12.76
N GLY A 378 24.56 11.49 -11.88
CA GLY A 378 25.46 10.35 -11.93
C GLY A 378 26.60 10.38 -10.91
N HIS A 379 26.65 11.39 -10.05
CA HIS A 379 27.66 11.55 -9.01
C HIS A 379 27.22 10.86 -7.70
N CYS A 380 28.17 10.61 -6.81
CA CYS A 380 27.94 9.98 -5.51
C CYS A 380 28.12 10.99 -4.38
N ILE A 381 27.42 10.79 -3.26
CA ILE A 381 27.61 11.64 -2.07
C ILE A 381 28.64 11.00 -1.15
N ALA A 382 29.69 11.78 -0.85
CA ALA A 382 30.76 11.40 0.04
C ALA A 382 30.69 12.19 1.35
N ARG A 383 31.11 11.57 2.45
CA ARG A 383 31.35 12.28 3.70
C ARG A 383 32.78 12.80 3.75
N GLN A 384 32.94 14.12 3.89
CA GLN A 384 34.24 14.76 4.02
C GLN A 384 34.18 15.88 5.05
N ASN A 385 35.13 15.90 6.00
CA ASN A 385 35.23 16.92 7.05
C ASN A 385 33.92 17.19 7.83
N GLY A 386 33.12 16.14 8.05
CA GLY A 386 31.82 16.26 8.74
C GLY A 386 30.68 16.83 7.89
N GLN A 387 30.87 16.94 6.58
CA GLN A 387 29.86 17.38 5.62
C GLN A 387 29.58 16.30 4.57
N LEU A 388 28.43 16.40 3.93
CA LEU A 388 27.99 15.55 2.82
C LEU A 388 28.19 16.31 1.51
N ILE A 389 29.08 15.82 0.65
CA ILE A 389 29.55 16.55 -0.54
C ILE A 389 29.46 15.67 -1.78
N GLU A 390 29.03 16.24 -2.90
CA GLU A 390 28.95 15.54 -4.19
C GLU A 390 30.34 15.29 -4.78
N ARG A 391 30.62 14.05 -5.20
CA ARG A 391 31.90 13.55 -5.72
C ARG A 391 31.67 12.60 -6.90
N ALA A 392 32.72 12.37 -7.69
CA ALA A 392 32.69 11.28 -8.65
C ALA A 392 32.52 9.94 -7.91
N CYS A 393 31.72 9.03 -8.47
CA CYS A 393 31.50 7.71 -7.86
C CYS A 393 32.75 6.86 -7.94
N GLU A 394 33.16 6.28 -6.82
CA GLU A 394 34.32 5.40 -6.69
C GLU A 394 33.92 4.14 -5.91
N SER A 395 34.13 2.95 -6.50
CA SER A 395 33.59 1.70 -5.95
C SER A 395 34.14 1.39 -4.55
N ASN A 396 35.44 1.56 -4.34
CA ASN A 396 36.12 1.21 -3.08
C ASN A 396 36.30 2.37 -2.10
N GLU A 397 35.58 3.48 -2.28
CA GLU A 397 35.77 4.67 -1.46
C GLU A 397 34.85 4.63 -0.21
N PRO A 398 35.38 4.36 1.00
CA PRO A 398 34.54 4.14 2.18
C PRO A 398 33.74 5.37 2.59
N SER A 399 34.20 6.57 2.20
CA SER A 399 33.46 7.80 2.43
C SER A 399 32.18 7.91 1.57
N GLN A 400 31.95 7.02 0.62
CA GLN A 400 30.76 6.98 -0.25
C GLN A 400 29.80 5.83 0.06
N HIS A 401 30.09 4.97 1.06
CA HIS A 401 29.27 3.81 1.37
C HIS A 401 28.20 4.12 2.42
N TRP A 402 26.95 4.14 1.98
CA TRP A 402 25.76 4.43 2.78
C TRP A 402 25.06 3.14 3.22
N THR A 403 24.29 3.24 4.31
CA THR A 403 23.36 2.18 4.73
C THR A 403 21.95 2.75 4.83
N PRO A 404 21.12 2.64 3.77
CA PRO A 404 19.72 3.01 3.86
C PRO A 404 18.95 1.96 4.66
N TRP A 405 18.01 2.37 5.48
CA TRP A 405 17.20 1.50 6.32
C TRP A 405 15.76 1.47 5.82
N ASP A 406 15.09 0.33 5.94
CA ASP A 406 13.72 0.05 5.54
C ASP A 406 12.70 0.97 6.23
N PHE A 407 13.01 1.42 7.44
CA PHE A 407 12.22 2.42 8.19
C PHE A 407 12.59 3.88 7.91
N GLY A 408 13.35 4.16 6.84
CA GLY A 408 13.66 5.53 6.41
C GLY A 408 14.85 6.19 7.10
N LYS A 409 15.50 5.55 8.07
CA LYS A 409 16.82 5.99 8.55
C LYS A 409 17.86 5.80 7.47
N ILE A 410 18.80 6.72 7.34
CA ILE A 410 19.87 6.63 6.32
C ILE A 410 21.21 6.88 7.01
N TYR A 411 21.95 5.82 7.33
CA TYR A 411 23.25 5.96 7.97
C TYR A 411 24.28 6.52 6.99
N VAL A 412 24.99 7.56 7.44
CA VAL A 412 26.02 8.24 6.65
C VAL A 412 27.33 7.44 6.65
N PRO A 413 28.20 7.62 5.65
CA PRO A 413 29.48 6.91 5.59
C PRO A 413 30.38 7.16 6.80
N GLY A 414 31.15 6.14 7.19
CA GLY A 414 32.32 6.25 8.07
C GLY A 414 32.10 6.44 9.58
N ALA A 415 30.87 6.41 10.12
CA ALA A 415 30.68 6.51 11.57
C ALA A 415 29.56 5.65 12.16
N GLN A 416 29.82 5.10 13.33
CA GLN A 416 28.85 4.36 14.11
C GLN A 416 27.82 5.32 14.72
N GLY A 417 26.54 5.07 14.47
CA GLY A 417 25.42 5.76 15.12
C GLY A 417 24.98 7.04 14.43
N GLN A 418 25.66 7.47 13.36
CA GLN A 418 25.33 8.71 12.67
C GLN A 418 24.49 8.48 11.42
N CYS A 419 23.50 9.34 11.19
CA CYS A 419 22.65 9.29 10.01
C CYS A 419 22.31 10.68 9.48
N LEU A 420 21.66 10.68 8.32
CA LEU A 420 21.16 11.85 7.63
C LEU A 420 20.06 12.51 8.48
N ASP A 421 20.24 13.80 8.78
CA ASP A 421 19.32 14.59 9.61
C ASP A 421 18.81 15.82 8.85
N GLY A 422 17.52 16.10 8.98
CA GLY A 422 16.84 17.17 8.24
C GLY A 422 16.83 18.54 8.91
N VAL A 423 17.37 18.68 10.12
CA VAL A 423 17.25 19.89 10.95
C VAL A 423 18.63 20.48 11.28
N GLN A 424 19.69 19.68 11.26
CA GLN A 424 21.05 20.13 11.53
C GLN A 424 21.70 20.81 10.31
N PRO A 425 22.55 21.84 10.52
CA PRO A 425 23.23 22.54 9.42
C PRO A 425 24.24 21.65 8.66
N SER A 426 24.75 20.58 9.27
CA SER A 426 25.65 19.60 8.63
C SER A 426 24.90 18.46 7.93
N LEU A 427 23.58 18.35 8.10
CA LEU A 427 22.74 17.22 7.72
C LEU A 427 23.20 15.86 8.30
N ILE A 428 24.03 15.87 9.36
CA ILE A 428 24.53 14.68 10.03
C ILE A 428 24.23 14.82 11.52
N ALA A 429 23.55 13.83 12.11
CA ALA A 429 23.32 13.75 13.55
C ALA A 429 23.67 12.37 14.10
N ASP A 430 23.86 12.29 15.41
CA ASP A 430 23.77 11.01 16.14
C ASP A 430 22.29 10.62 16.25
N CYS A 431 21.98 9.38 15.89
CA CYS A 431 20.60 8.91 15.79
C CYS A 431 20.42 7.50 16.33
N MET A 432 21.05 7.24 17.49
CA MET A 432 20.74 6.07 18.30
C MET A 432 19.23 5.96 18.59
N GLU A 433 18.54 7.09 18.81
CA GLU A 433 17.08 7.13 18.98
C GLU A 433 16.36 7.35 17.63
N PHE A 434 15.13 6.83 17.48
CA PHE A 434 14.30 7.12 16.31
C PHE A 434 13.59 8.47 16.48
N ALA A 435 14.01 9.48 15.73
CA ALA A 435 13.40 10.81 15.72
C ALA A 435 12.97 11.22 14.31
N GLY A 436 11.90 12.01 14.20
CA GLY A 436 11.36 12.47 12.92
C GLY A 436 12.38 13.18 12.02
N SER A 437 13.32 13.94 12.60
CA SER A 437 14.38 14.63 11.86
C SER A 437 15.33 13.67 11.13
N THR A 438 15.42 12.42 11.56
CA THR A 438 16.30 11.38 10.99
C THR A 438 15.58 10.38 10.09
N LEU A 439 14.26 10.56 9.92
CA LEU A 439 13.43 9.72 9.06
C LEU A 439 13.27 10.37 7.69
N TRP A 440 13.42 9.56 6.64
CA TRP A 440 13.35 9.99 5.26
C TRP A 440 12.42 9.09 4.47
N VAL A 441 11.60 9.70 3.61
CA VAL A 441 10.64 9.02 2.74
C VAL A 441 10.93 9.31 1.27
N ARG A 442 10.46 8.45 0.38
CA ARG A 442 10.79 8.51 -1.06
C ARG A 442 9.76 9.27 -1.91
N SER A 443 8.81 9.95 -1.27
CA SER A 443 7.72 10.70 -1.91
C SER A 443 7.13 11.72 -0.94
N ILE A 444 6.79 12.90 -1.44
CA ILE A 444 6.04 13.89 -0.64
C ILE A 444 4.62 13.41 -0.36
N ASP A 445 3.98 12.73 -1.31
CA ASP A 445 2.72 12.00 -1.09
C ASP A 445 3.05 10.60 -0.53
N ASN A 446 2.78 10.43 0.76
CA ASN A 446 3.02 9.21 1.52
C ASN A 446 1.93 9.09 2.59
N ILE A 447 1.88 7.97 3.33
CA ILE A 447 0.82 7.70 4.32
C ILE A 447 0.55 8.88 5.30
N ASP A 448 1.55 9.72 5.62
CA ASP A 448 1.39 10.81 6.57
C ASP A 448 0.92 12.13 5.97
N SER A 449 1.25 12.41 4.72
CA SER A 449 0.79 13.59 4.00
C SER A 449 -0.52 13.34 3.26
N ASN A 450 -0.84 12.07 2.97
CA ASN A 450 -2.02 11.68 2.22
C ASN A 450 -3.30 12.12 2.93
N ASP A 451 -4.10 12.92 2.23
CA ASP A 451 -5.33 13.57 2.70
C ASP A 451 -6.52 12.59 2.79
N SER A 452 -6.45 11.44 2.13
CA SER A 452 -7.45 10.36 2.25
C SER A 452 -7.37 9.61 3.59
N MET A 453 -6.38 9.89 4.45
CA MET A 453 -6.25 9.31 5.79
C MET A 453 -6.95 10.19 6.84
N GLU A 454 -7.78 9.58 7.68
CA GLU A 454 -8.50 10.23 8.79
C GLU A 454 -8.41 9.36 10.03
N VAL A 455 -8.40 10.05 11.15
CA VAL A 455 -8.03 9.54 12.47
C VAL A 455 -9.22 9.56 13.44
N ALA A 456 -10.30 10.25 13.08
CA ALA A 456 -11.54 10.32 13.86
C ALA A 456 -12.68 10.84 12.98
N LEU A 457 -13.91 10.48 13.33
CA LEU A 457 -15.11 11.21 12.92
C LEU A 457 -15.31 12.39 13.88
N THR A 458 -16.04 13.43 13.47
CA THR A 458 -16.40 14.55 14.35
C THR A 458 -17.87 14.89 14.27
N GLY A 459 -18.50 15.17 15.41
CA GLY A 459 -19.90 15.56 15.46
C GLY A 459 -20.39 15.82 16.88
N ASP A 460 -21.55 16.44 17.01
CA ASP A 460 -22.18 16.73 18.30
C ASP A 460 -22.92 15.51 18.85
N VAL A 461 -22.18 14.61 19.50
CA VAL A 461 -22.74 13.39 20.11
C VAL A 461 -23.44 13.63 21.45
N ILE A 462 -23.34 14.84 22.02
CA ILE A 462 -23.96 15.18 23.31
C ILE A 462 -25.25 15.99 23.10
N GLY A 463 -25.36 16.72 21.99
CA GLY A 463 -26.43 17.67 21.70
C GLY A 463 -26.20 19.04 22.35
N ASP A 464 -24.94 19.39 22.66
CA ASP A 464 -24.57 20.66 23.30
C ASP A 464 -24.09 21.73 22.30
N GLY A 465 -24.15 21.42 21.00
CA GLY A 465 -23.66 22.23 19.89
C GLY A 465 -22.15 22.17 19.69
N THR A 466 -21.43 21.35 20.45
CA THR A 466 -19.96 21.25 20.38
C THR A 466 -19.55 19.87 19.88
N ASN A 467 -18.75 19.84 18.81
CA ASN A 467 -18.27 18.59 18.25
C ASN A 467 -17.32 17.86 19.21
N ARG A 468 -17.44 16.53 19.21
CA ARG A 468 -16.51 15.59 19.83
C ARG A 468 -15.89 14.71 18.74
N THR A 469 -14.81 14.01 19.07
CA THR A 469 -14.24 13.01 18.16
C THR A 469 -14.74 11.62 18.48
N VAL A 470 -15.17 10.88 17.46
CA VAL A 470 -15.51 9.45 17.55
C VAL A 470 -14.42 8.66 16.83
N GLN A 471 -13.71 7.81 17.58
CA GLN A 471 -12.54 7.07 17.10
C GLN A 471 -12.84 5.58 17.11
N VAL A 472 -12.72 4.96 15.94
CA VAL A 472 -12.86 3.51 15.76
C VAL A 472 -11.48 2.89 15.87
N GLN A 473 -11.34 1.87 16.73
CA GLN A 473 -10.08 1.19 16.98
C GLN A 473 -10.21 -0.30 16.65
N ARG A 474 -9.28 -0.83 15.84
CA ARG A 474 -9.18 -2.27 15.60
C ARG A 474 -8.73 -2.95 16.88
N ARG A 475 -9.36 -4.09 17.18
CA ARG A 475 -8.89 -4.94 18.28
C ARG A 475 -7.63 -5.71 17.89
N GLN A 476 -6.78 -6.01 18.85
CA GLN A 476 -5.54 -6.75 18.62
C GLN A 476 -5.74 -8.27 18.59
N ASP A 477 -6.86 -8.76 19.11
CA ASP A 477 -7.18 -10.17 19.20
C ASP A 477 -7.95 -10.71 17.99
N GLY A 478 -8.37 -9.86 17.07
CA GLY A 478 -9.14 -10.24 15.88
C GLY A 478 -9.74 -9.05 15.14
N PRO A 479 -10.65 -9.30 14.19
CA PRO A 479 -11.21 -8.26 13.31
C PRO A 479 -12.21 -7.29 13.96
N GLY A 480 -12.64 -7.55 15.21
CA GLY A 480 -13.63 -6.72 15.90
C GLY A 480 -13.19 -5.26 16.14
N VAL A 481 -14.12 -4.45 16.63
CA VAL A 481 -13.94 -3.01 16.82
C VAL A 481 -14.28 -2.55 18.23
N ASP A 482 -13.53 -1.56 18.71
CA ASP A 482 -13.92 -0.73 19.84
C ASP A 482 -14.18 0.69 19.33
N ILE A 483 -15.29 1.33 19.74
CA ILE A 483 -15.62 2.71 19.37
C ILE A 483 -15.54 3.59 20.61
N TRP A 484 -14.79 4.68 20.49
CA TRP A 484 -14.49 5.60 21.57
C TRP A 484 -14.98 7.00 21.24
N VAL A 485 -15.52 7.70 22.24
CA VAL A 485 -15.81 9.14 22.16
C VAL A 485 -14.78 9.88 22.99
N THR A 486 -14.13 10.85 22.37
CA THR A 486 -13.13 11.69 23.02
C THR A 486 -13.61 13.13 23.12
N SER A 487 -13.59 13.64 24.36
CA SER A 487 -13.91 15.01 24.73
C SER A 487 -12.65 15.81 25.01
N LEU A 488 -12.71 17.09 24.62
CA LEU A 488 -11.62 18.06 24.72
C LEU A 488 -12.08 19.21 25.63
N ASP A 489 -12.02 18.97 26.93
CA ASP A 489 -12.39 19.97 27.93
C ASP A 489 -11.27 21.00 28.10
N ALA A 490 -11.49 22.01 28.97
CA ALA A 490 -10.59 23.15 29.09
C ALA A 490 -9.11 22.76 29.29
N ASP A 491 -8.83 21.66 30.02
CA ASP A 491 -7.47 21.27 30.40
C ASP A 491 -7.18 19.75 30.30
N ALA A 492 -8.07 18.95 29.71
CA ALA A 492 -7.90 17.49 29.65
C ALA A 492 -8.54 16.84 28.42
N ILE A 493 -7.90 15.75 27.95
CA ILE A 493 -8.45 14.81 26.97
C ILE A 493 -9.04 13.63 27.73
N ALA A 494 -10.34 13.39 27.55
CA ALA A 494 -11.04 12.25 28.13
C ALA A 494 -11.59 11.36 27.00
N SER A 495 -11.27 10.07 27.03
CA SER A 495 -11.72 9.09 26.02
C SER A 495 -12.51 7.99 26.70
N GLU A 496 -13.77 7.81 26.29
CA GLU A 496 -14.67 6.81 26.84
C GLU A 496 -15.10 5.83 25.75
N LYS A 497 -15.15 4.54 26.08
CA LYS A 497 -15.61 3.52 25.13
C LYS A 497 -17.13 3.50 25.13
N TRP A 498 -17.72 3.77 23.98
CA TRP A 498 -19.17 3.85 23.80
C TRP A 498 -19.76 2.61 23.14
N TYR A 499 -18.94 1.78 22.49
CA TYR A 499 -19.37 0.51 21.92
C TYR A 499 -18.20 -0.47 21.80
N GLU A 500 -18.48 -1.77 21.92
CA GLU A 500 -17.52 -2.83 21.62
C GLU A 500 -18.20 -3.96 20.84
N ASP A 501 -17.53 -4.47 19.82
CA ASP A 501 -17.88 -5.71 19.13
C ASP A 501 -16.66 -6.65 19.16
N ARG A 502 -16.76 -7.70 19.97
CA ARG A 502 -15.66 -8.63 20.21
C ARG A 502 -15.75 -9.80 19.25
N LEU A 503 -14.81 -9.85 18.32
CA LEU A 503 -14.65 -10.94 17.39
C LEU A 503 -13.18 -11.40 17.41
N PRO A 504 -12.81 -12.27 18.38
CA PRO A 504 -11.45 -12.80 18.45
C PRO A 504 -11.18 -13.74 17.28
N PHE A 505 -9.92 -13.79 16.83
CA PHE A 505 -9.46 -14.70 15.81
C PHE A 505 -9.59 -16.15 16.29
N ASP A 506 -10.28 -16.98 15.49
CA ASP A 506 -10.40 -18.41 15.69
C ASP A 506 -9.59 -19.14 14.62
N PRO A 507 -8.48 -19.82 14.98
CA PRO A 507 -7.66 -20.55 14.02
C PRO A 507 -8.40 -21.69 13.31
N ASP A 508 -9.45 -22.25 13.94
CA ASP A 508 -10.21 -23.37 13.40
C ASP A 508 -11.35 -22.92 12.46
N SER A 509 -11.79 -21.65 12.56
CA SER A 509 -12.86 -21.09 11.73
C SER A 509 -12.36 -20.59 10.37
N PHE A 510 -13.00 -21.00 9.28
CA PHE A 510 -12.74 -20.41 7.95
C PHE A 510 -13.46 -19.07 7.73
N ASP A 511 -14.49 -18.79 8.52
CA ASP A 511 -15.21 -17.52 8.51
C ASP A 511 -14.57 -16.56 9.53
N SER A 512 -14.32 -15.31 9.12
CA SER A 512 -13.86 -14.26 10.02
C SER A 512 -14.97 -13.70 10.91
N GLY A 513 -16.24 -14.05 10.65
CA GLY A 513 -17.43 -13.54 11.35
C GLY A 513 -17.89 -12.17 10.86
N CYS A 514 -17.20 -11.58 9.89
CA CYS A 514 -17.44 -10.21 9.39
C CYS A 514 -18.71 -10.06 8.55
N ALA A 515 -19.37 -11.17 8.18
CA ALA A 515 -20.66 -11.11 7.50
C ALA A 515 -21.79 -10.61 8.43
N THR A 516 -21.65 -10.78 9.74
CA THR A 516 -22.68 -10.43 10.74
C THR A 516 -22.23 -9.36 11.72
N ALA A 517 -20.96 -9.36 12.11
CA ALA A 517 -20.38 -8.43 13.07
C ALA A 517 -19.81 -7.16 12.40
N LEU A 518 -19.51 -6.14 13.21
CA LEU A 518 -18.76 -4.97 12.77
C LEU A 518 -17.27 -5.28 12.79
N CYS A 519 -16.70 -5.53 11.62
CA CYS A 519 -15.26 -5.68 11.47
C CYS A 519 -14.59 -4.38 11.06
N TYR A 520 -13.42 -4.10 11.63
CA TYR A 520 -12.71 -2.85 11.40
C TYR A 520 -12.44 -2.62 9.92
N ASP A 521 -11.89 -3.64 9.24
CA ASP A 521 -11.40 -3.41 7.89
C ASP A 521 -12.55 -3.27 6.88
N THR A 522 -13.74 -3.81 7.14
CA THR A 522 -14.86 -3.83 6.17
C THR A 522 -15.97 -2.84 6.49
N THR A 523 -15.91 -2.11 7.61
CA THR A 523 -17.01 -1.24 8.05
C THR A 523 -16.64 0.23 7.87
N ARG A 524 -17.54 1.02 7.25
CA ARG A 524 -17.50 2.49 7.22
C ARG A 524 -18.52 3.11 8.17
N TYR A 525 -18.34 4.37 8.52
CA TYR A 525 -19.05 5.00 9.62
C TYR A 525 -19.44 6.45 9.34
N LEU A 526 -20.74 6.71 9.17
CA LEU A 526 -21.26 8.09 9.18
C LEU A 526 -21.62 8.51 10.58
N LEU A 527 -21.39 9.78 10.91
CA LEU A 527 -21.79 10.38 12.18
C LEU A 527 -22.72 11.57 11.89
N ALA A 528 -24.00 11.46 12.26
CA ALA A 528 -25.00 12.50 12.02
C ALA A 528 -26.25 12.27 12.89
N ASP A 529 -27.08 13.30 13.09
CA ASP A 529 -28.36 13.18 13.80
C ASP A 529 -29.42 12.49 12.92
N PHE A 530 -29.30 11.17 12.80
CA PHE A 530 -30.21 10.35 11.98
C PHE A 530 -31.59 10.21 12.63
N THR A 531 -31.67 10.22 13.95
CA THR A 531 -32.94 10.10 14.67
C THR A 531 -33.69 11.43 14.81
N GLY A 532 -33.01 12.56 14.63
CA GLY A 532 -33.57 13.91 14.74
C GLY A 532 -33.76 14.36 16.19
N ASP A 533 -32.99 13.79 17.13
CA ASP A 533 -33.10 14.10 18.57
C ASP A 533 -32.08 15.16 19.04
N GLY A 534 -31.33 15.74 18.10
CA GLY A 534 -30.30 16.74 18.33
C GLY A 534 -28.94 16.17 18.66
N LYS A 535 -28.77 14.84 18.69
CA LYS A 535 -27.49 14.17 18.94
C LYS A 535 -27.06 13.38 17.73
N ALA A 536 -25.76 13.40 17.45
CA ALA A 536 -25.22 12.57 16.39
C ALA A 536 -25.27 11.08 16.77
N ASP A 537 -25.92 10.29 15.92
CA ASP A 537 -25.92 8.84 15.91
C ASP A 537 -24.81 8.30 15.00
N LEU A 538 -24.41 7.05 15.19
CA LEU A 538 -23.41 6.38 14.38
C LEU A 538 -24.05 5.39 13.41
N MET A 539 -23.78 5.51 12.12
CA MET A 539 -24.23 4.56 11.11
C MET A 539 -23.07 3.74 10.58
N ALA A 540 -23.08 2.43 10.85
CA ALA A 540 -22.14 1.48 10.33
C ALA A 540 -22.61 0.91 8.98
N ILE A 541 -21.73 0.94 7.98
CA ILE A 541 -21.99 0.50 6.60
C ILE A 541 -20.99 -0.60 6.28
N SER A 542 -21.46 -1.81 5.98
CA SER A 542 -20.59 -2.95 5.71
C SER A 542 -21.08 -3.80 4.53
N PRO A 543 -20.20 -4.56 3.87
CA PRO A 543 -20.62 -5.52 2.85
C PRO A 543 -21.47 -6.63 3.49
N GLY A 544 -22.52 -7.02 2.79
CA GLY A 544 -23.35 -8.18 3.08
C GLY A 544 -22.95 -9.39 2.24
N LYS A 545 -23.91 -10.30 1.97
CA LYS A 545 -23.65 -11.44 1.08
C LYS A 545 -23.67 -10.99 -0.38
N ALA A 546 -22.76 -11.52 -1.20
CA ALA A 546 -22.57 -11.09 -2.59
C ALA A 546 -22.26 -9.58 -2.70
N ASP A 547 -22.96 -8.85 -3.58
CA ASP A 547 -22.77 -7.40 -3.79
C ASP A 547 -23.67 -6.55 -2.87
N GLU A 548 -24.19 -7.11 -1.78
CA GLU A 548 -25.05 -6.41 -0.84
C GLU A 548 -24.29 -5.36 -0.02
N THR A 549 -24.92 -4.21 0.22
CA THR A 549 -24.46 -3.20 1.19
C THR A 549 -25.48 -3.08 2.32
N ILE A 550 -25.04 -3.19 3.57
CA ILE A 550 -25.90 -3.16 4.76
C ILE A 550 -25.61 -1.91 5.59
N PHE A 551 -26.66 -1.14 5.88
CA PHE A 551 -26.64 0.06 6.70
C PHE A 551 -27.25 -0.26 8.06
N ARG A 552 -26.45 -0.12 9.13
CA ARG A 552 -26.87 -0.36 10.52
C ARG A 552 -26.74 0.92 11.33
N LEU A 553 -27.82 1.33 11.99
CA LEU A 553 -27.75 2.44 12.95
C LEU A 553 -27.38 1.91 14.33
N LEU A 554 -26.34 2.48 14.92
CA LEU A 554 -26.06 2.40 16.34
C LEU A 554 -26.55 3.71 16.96
N LYS A 555 -27.76 3.67 17.52
CA LYS A 555 -28.41 4.85 18.08
C LYS A 555 -27.61 5.39 19.27
N ASN A 556 -27.49 6.69 19.39
CA ASN A 556 -26.94 7.35 20.55
C ASN A 556 -27.92 7.31 21.74
N GLU A 557 -27.51 6.69 22.85
CA GLU A 557 -28.31 6.61 24.10
C GLU A 557 -27.83 7.60 25.17
N GLY A 558 -27.00 8.56 24.79
CA GLY A 558 -26.51 9.68 25.59
C GLY A 558 -25.12 9.47 26.20
N VAL A 559 -24.73 8.23 26.49
CA VAL A 559 -23.39 7.88 27.05
C VAL A 559 -22.76 6.65 26.39
N HIS A 560 -23.46 6.03 25.46
CA HIS A 560 -23.01 4.87 24.69
C HIS A 560 -23.83 4.78 23.40
N PHE A 561 -23.36 3.98 22.45
CA PHE A 561 -24.15 3.62 21.27
C PHE A 561 -24.84 2.27 21.50
N ALA A 562 -26.11 2.17 21.11
CA ALA A 562 -26.89 0.94 21.18
C ALA A 562 -26.38 -0.12 20.19
N ASP A 563 -26.83 -1.37 20.38
CA ASP A 563 -26.58 -2.46 19.44
C ASP A 563 -27.05 -2.09 18.01
N PRO A 564 -26.30 -2.49 16.97
CA PRO A 564 -26.57 -2.08 15.60
C PRO A 564 -27.89 -2.64 15.06
N VAL A 565 -28.79 -1.76 14.61
CA VAL A 565 -30.07 -2.12 13.98
C VAL A 565 -29.99 -1.89 12.48
N ILE A 566 -30.31 -2.92 11.68
CA ILE A 566 -30.34 -2.81 10.21
C ILE A 566 -31.45 -1.82 9.80
N TRP A 567 -31.03 -0.70 9.22
CA TRP A 567 -31.92 0.30 8.64
C TRP A 567 -32.22 0.03 7.16
N ARG A 568 -31.27 -0.58 6.43
CA ARG A 568 -31.45 -1.00 5.04
C ARG A 568 -30.40 -2.02 4.62
N SER A 569 -30.83 -2.98 3.81
CA SER A 569 -30.00 -3.82 2.94
C SER A 569 -30.23 -3.43 1.48
N VAL A 570 -29.15 -3.23 0.72
CA VAL A 570 -29.18 -2.91 -0.71
C VAL A 570 -28.51 -4.05 -1.48
N PRO A 571 -29.27 -4.95 -2.14
CA PRO A 571 -28.72 -6.22 -2.63
C PRO A 571 -27.93 -6.14 -3.94
N GLN A 572 -28.17 -5.14 -4.80
CA GLN A 572 -27.51 -4.99 -6.11
C GLN A 572 -27.41 -3.52 -6.55
N GLY A 573 -26.49 -3.22 -7.48
CA GLY A 573 -26.35 -1.92 -8.17
C GLY A 573 -25.55 -0.86 -7.43
N HIS A 574 -25.41 -0.98 -6.11
CA HIS A 574 -24.67 -0.05 -5.24
C HIS A 574 -23.79 -0.82 -4.27
N ALA A 575 -22.95 -1.70 -4.82
CA ALA A 575 -22.07 -2.54 -4.03
C ALA A 575 -21.12 -1.69 -3.19
N TYR A 576 -20.83 -2.13 -1.97
CA TYR A 576 -19.96 -1.43 -1.02
C TYR A 576 -18.63 -0.98 -1.64
N ARG A 577 -18.02 -1.84 -2.47
CA ARG A 577 -16.75 -1.57 -3.17
C ARG A 577 -16.83 -0.51 -4.27
N GLN A 578 -18.03 -0.20 -4.74
CA GLN A 578 -18.29 0.84 -5.74
C GLN A 578 -18.59 2.19 -5.09
N ALA A 579 -18.83 2.24 -3.78
CA ALA A 579 -18.95 3.51 -3.07
C ALA A 579 -17.55 4.10 -2.85
N GLN A 580 -17.35 5.29 -3.40
CA GLN A 580 -16.20 6.11 -3.05
C GLN A 580 -16.31 6.59 -1.62
N GLN A 581 -17.45 7.23 -1.33
CA GLN A 581 -17.71 7.90 -0.07
C GLN A 581 -19.21 7.86 0.20
N TYR A 582 -19.57 7.75 1.47
CA TYR A 582 -20.92 8.06 1.94
C TYR A 582 -20.92 9.45 2.61
N LEU A 583 -22.01 10.20 2.43
CA LEU A 583 -22.23 11.48 3.12
C LEU A 583 -23.55 11.44 3.88
N ALA A 584 -23.59 12.14 5.01
CA ALA A 584 -24.82 12.45 5.72
C ALA A 584 -25.13 13.94 5.57
N GLY A 585 -26.38 14.28 5.28
CA GLY A 585 -26.83 15.66 5.09
C GLY A 585 -28.35 15.76 4.99
N ASP A 586 -28.92 16.92 5.34
CA ASP A 586 -30.33 17.24 5.10
C ASP A 586 -30.54 17.74 3.67
N PHE A 587 -30.23 16.89 2.69
CA PHE A 587 -30.29 17.25 1.28
C PHE A 587 -31.71 17.61 0.81
N ARG A 588 -32.75 17.14 1.52
CA ARG A 588 -34.15 17.45 1.22
C ARG A 588 -34.70 18.66 1.96
N GLY A 589 -34.01 19.16 2.99
CA GLY A 589 -34.45 20.28 3.82
C GLY A 589 -35.65 19.93 4.71
N VAL A 590 -35.71 18.69 5.20
CA VAL A 590 -36.81 18.18 6.05
C VAL A 590 -36.39 18.00 7.52
N GLY A 591 -35.19 18.44 7.88
CA GLY A 591 -34.63 18.35 9.23
C GLY A 591 -34.18 16.95 9.63
N LYS A 592 -33.92 16.07 8.66
CA LYS A 592 -33.43 14.70 8.91
C LYS A 592 -32.26 14.39 8.01
N GLN A 593 -31.23 13.79 8.58
CA GLN A 593 -30.01 13.44 7.86
C GLN A 593 -30.27 12.25 6.94
N ASP A 594 -30.24 12.50 5.63
CA ASP A 594 -30.27 11.48 4.58
C ASP A 594 -28.86 10.89 4.37
N VAL A 595 -28.77 9.77 3.64
CA VAL A 595 -27.48 9.20 3.24
C VAL A 595 -27.29 9.34 1.73
N LEU A 596 -26.22 10.02 1.32
CA LEU A 596 -25.80 10.09 -0.07
C LEU A 596 -24.69 9.08 -0.34
N ILE A 597 -24.84 8.27 -1.38
CA ILE A 597 -23.81 7.39 -1.90
C ILE A 597 -23.15 8.11 -3.08
N VAL A 598 -21.86 8.38 -2.96
CA VAL A 598 -21.02 8.82 -4.06
C VAL A 598 -20.41 7.57 -4.70
N GLN A 599 -20.92 7.19 -5.88
CA GLN A 599 -20.50 5.96 -6.55
C GLN A 599 -19.28 6.21 -7.45
N THR A 600 -18.44 5.21 -7.61
CA THR A 600 -17.33 5.19 -8.58
C THR A 600 -17.51 4.09 -9.61
N LEU A 601 -17.00 4.37 -10.80
CA LEU A 601 -16.90 3.44 -11.91
C LEU A 601 -15.56 3.67 -12.62
N ASN A 602 -14.79 2.61 -12.87
CA ASN A 602 -13.49 2.67 -13.57
C ASN A 602 -12.53 3.73 -13.00
N ASN A 603 -12.41 3.81 -11.66
CA ASN A 603 -11.59 4.80 -10.94
C ASN A 603 -11.97 6.28 -11.19
N THR A 604 -13.23 6.53 -11.57
CA THR A 604 -13.80 7.87 -11.68
C THR A 604 -15.09 7.97 -10.89
N VAL A 605 -15.42 9.16 -10.40
CA VAL A 605 -16.70 9.40 -9.70
C VAL A 605 -17.85 9.32 -10.68
N SER A 606 -18.78 8.38 -10.51
CA SER A 606 -19.90 8.18 -11.43
C SER A 606 -21.09 9.05 -11.05
N ASP A 607 -21.89 8.63 -10.07
CA ASP A 607 -23.22 9.18 -9.82
C ASP A 607 -23.48 9.36 -8.32
N PHE A 608 -24.41 10.25 -8.02
CA PHE A 608 -24.97 10.47 -6.69
C PHE A 608 -26.28 9.69 -6.52
N TRP A 609 -26.37 8.91 -5.45
CA TRP A 609 -27.57 8.17 -5.09
C TRP A 609 -28.01 8.52 -3.67
N LEU A 610 -29.19 9.10 -3.51
CA LEU A 610 -29.70 9.42 -2.19
C LEU A 610 -30.56 8.29 -1.64
N MET A 611 -30.35 7.98 -0.37
CA MET A 611 -31.21 7.16 0.46
C MET A 611 -31.92 8.06 1.48
N GLU A 612 -33.20 8.31 1.23
CA GLU A 612 -34.05 9.11 2.12
C GLU A 612 -34.11 8.51 3.53
N ASN A 613 -33.93 9.32 4.56
CA ASN A 613 -34.22 8.96 5.94
C ASN A 613 -35.74 9.06 6.22
N LYS A 614 -36.35 7.92 6.57
CA LYS A 614 -37.78 7.78 6.87
C LYS A 614 -38.09 7.88 8.37
N GLY A 615 -37.11 8.23 9.20
CA GLY A 615 -37.19 8.39 10.65
C GLY A 615 -36.86 7.14 11.48
N ALA A 616 -36.90 5.95 10.87
CA ALA A 616 -36.51 4.69 11.53
C ALA A 616 -35.89 3.68 10.55
N SER A 617 -35.69 4.08 9.29
CA SER A 617 -35.10 3.28 8.22
C SER A 617 -34.65 4.20 7.09
N LEU A 618 -33.80 3.70 6.20
CA LEU A 618 -33.45 4.39 4.96
C LEU A 618 -34.34 3.93 3.80
N GLY A 619 -34.59 4.79 2.82
CA GLY A 619 -35.22 4.47 1.54
C GLY A 619 -34.37 3.55 0.66
N VAL A 620 -34.87 3.26 -0.53
CA VAL A 620 -34.04 2.65 -1.59
C VAL A 620 -33.19 3.75 -2.23
N PRO A 621 -31.96 3.45 -2.70
CA PRO A 621 -31.15 4.42 -3.42
C PRO A 621 -31.91 4.97 -4.63
N ALA A 622 -32.03 6.29 -4.69
CA ALA A 622 -32.61 7.02 -5.82
C ALA A 622 -31.52 7.82 -6.50
N HIS A 623 -31.43 7.73 -7.83
CA HIS A 623 -30.46 8.51 -8.60
C HIS A 623 -30.78 10.00 -8.45
N TRP A 624 -29.78 10.79 -8.02
CA TRP A 624 -29.93 12.22 -7.76
C TRP A 624 -29.11 13.09 -8.73
N GLY A 625 -28.08 12.56 -9.38
CA GLY A 625 -27.32 13.32 -10.39
C GLY A 625 -26.01 12.65 -10.80
N ASP A 626 -25.41 13.13 -11.89
CA ASP A 626 -24.08 12.72 -12.37
C ASP A 626 -22.99 13.55 -11.67
N ALA A 627 -22.00 12.87 -11.09
CA ALA A 627 -20.86 13.46 -10.38
C ALA A 627 -19.68 13.81 -11.32
N ARG A 628 -19.96 13.98 -12.61
CA ARG A 628 -19.08 14.48 -13.69
C ARG A 628 -17.90 13.59 -14.06
N LYS A 629 -17.80 12.34 -13.59
CA LYS A 629 -16.68 11.42 -13.95
C LYS A 629 -15.31 12.00 -13.61
N ASN A 630 -15.23 12.69 -12.48
CA ASN A 630 -13.96 13.27 -12.02
C ASN A 630 -12.95 12.15 -11.69
N PRO A 631 -11.66 12.32 -12.05
CA PRO A 631 -10.62 11.39 -11.65
C PRO A 631 -10.38 11.44 -10.14
N LEU A 632 -10.07 10.31 -9.53
CA LEU A 632 -9.72 10.24 -8.11
C LEU A 632 -8.26 10.68 -7.88
N PRO A 633 -7.90 11.23 -6.71
CA PRO A 633 -8.74 11.46 -5.52
C PRO A 633 -9.63 12.73 -5.58
N VAL A 634 -10.87 12.58 -5.09
CA VAL A 634 -11.80 13.69 -4.81
C VAL A 634 -12.42 13.43 -3.44
N HIS A 635 -12.56 14.46 -2.60
CA HIS A 635 -13.24 14.34 -1.31
C HIS A 635 -14.52 15.18 -1.31
N PHE A 636 -15.62 14.61 -0.82
CA PHE A 636 -16.91 15.25 -0.79
C PHE A 636 -17.31 15.65 0.63
N TYR A 637 -18.03 16.77 0.74
CA TYR A 637 -18.60 17.29 1.97
C TYR A 637 -20.09 17.59 1.76
N SER A 638 -20.90 17.29 2.77
CA SER A 638 -22.19 17.98 2.93
C SER A 638 -21.89 19.43 3.31
N ALA A 639 -22.52 20.38 2.60
CA ALA A 639 -22.21 21.80 2.76
C ALA A 639 -23.47 22.66 2.55
N ARG A 640 -23.61 23.74 3.32
CA ARG A 640 -24.59 24.79 3.08
C ARG A 640 -24.03 25.80 2.09
N LEU A 641 -24.29 25.62 0.79
CA LEU A 641 -23.73 26.51 -0.24
C LEU A 641 -24.62 27.74 -0.51
N ASP A 642 -25.86 27.72 -0.04
CA ASP A 642 -26.76 28.87 0.06
C ASP A 642 -27.65 28.75 1.32
N ASN A 643 -28.62 29.64 1.50
CA ASN A 643 -29.50 29.65 2.67
C ASN A 643 -30.92 29.14 2.34
N ASP A 644 -31.05 28.16 1.44
CA ASP A 644 -32.34 27.61 1.02
C ASP A 644 -32.91 26.54 1.98
N GLY A 645 -32.19 26.25 3.07
CA GLY A 645 -32.57 25.29 4.11
C GLY A 645 -32.23 23.84 3.80
N LYS A 646 -31.55 23.55 2.68
CA LYS A 646 -31.06 22.21 2.32
C LYS A 646 -29.55 22.17 2.49
N ASP A 647 -29.04 20.95 2.57
CA ASP A 647 -27.63 20.71 2.38
C ASP A 647 -27.35 20.42 0.89
N ASP A 648 -26.22 20.93 0.43
CA ASP A 648 -25.64 20.77 -0.90
C ASP A 648 -24.42 19.85 -0.83
N VAL A 649 -23.78 19.61 -1.97
CA VAL A 649 -22.52 18.87 -2.03
C VAL A 649 -21.40 19.76 -2.55
N LEU A 650 -20.32 19.83 -1.77
CA LEU A 650 -19.04 20.40 -2.17
C LEU A 650 -18.04 19.27 -2.39
N ALA A 651 -17.37 19.25 -3.53
CA ALA A 651 -16.26 18.36 -3.78
C ALA A 651 -14.94 19.15 -3.84
N VAL A 652 -13.90 18.62 -3.21
CA VAL A 652 -12.52 19.08 -3.30
C VAL A 652 -11.74 18.04 -4.10
N ASP A 653 -11.35 18.42 -5.31
CA ASP A 653 -10.54 17.62 -6.21
C ASP A 653 -9.05 17.97 -6.00
N SER A 654 -8.27 16.95 -5.63
CA SER A 654 -6.83 17.01 -5.42
C SER A 654 -6.05 16.12 -6.39
N SER A 655 -6.72 15.62 -7.44
CA SER A 655 -6.13 14.71 -8.43
C SER A 655 -5.18 15.40 -9.40
N GLU A 656 -5.34 16.70 -9.57
CA GLU A 656 -4.50 17.56 -10.42
C GLU A 656 -3.46 18.32 -9.59
N GLN A 657 -2.64 19.14 -10.26
CA GLN A 657 -1.61 19.95 -9.62
C GLN A 657 -2.19 20.89 -8.54
N PHE A 658 -3.29 21.57 -8.82
CA PHE A 658 -3.91 22.54 -7.91
C PHE A 658 -5.24 22.03 -7.39
N LEU A 659 -5.61 22.46 -6.18
CA LEU A 659 -6.92 22.17 -5.63
C LEU A 659 -8.02 22.77 -6.51
N LYS A 660 -9.11 22.02 -6.66
CA LYS A 660 -10.30 22.47 -7.37
C LYS A 660 -11.56 22.19 -6.56
N LEU A 661 -12.41 23.19 -6.44
CA LEU A 661 -13.72 23.09 -5.78
C LEU A 661 -14.79 22.84 -6.85
N LEU A 662 -15.66 21.85 -6.64
CA LEU A 662 -16.82 21.59 -7.48
C LEU A 662 -18.08 21.68 -6.62
N THR A 663 -19.07 22.43 -7.08
CA THR A 663 -20.32 22.63 -6.35
C THR A 663 -21.49 21.95 -7.02
N TYR A 664 -22.31 21.28 -6.22
CA TYR A 664 -23.53 20.62 -6.65
C TYR A 664 -24.69 21.08 -5.76
N ARG A 665 -25.70 21.69 -6.37
CA ARG A 665 -26.86 22.27 -5.69
C ARG A 665 -27.94 21.23 -5.48
N SER A 666 -28.49 21.15 -4.27
CA SER A 666 -29.67 20.35 -4.02
C SER A 666 -30.94 21.11 -4.37
N SER A 667 -31.79 20.52 -5.23
CA SER A 667 -33.17 20.98 -5.41
C SER A 667 -34.13 20.42 -4.35
N GLY A 668 -33.64 19.54 -3.47
CA GLY A 668 -34.43 18.66 -2.61
C GLY A 668 -34.94 17.40 -3.31
N ARG A 669 -34.59 17.21 -4.59
CA ARG A 669 -34.94 16.02 -5.39
C ARG A 669 -33.82 15.56 -6.33
N SER A 670 -32.86 16.42 -6.62
CA SER A 670 -31.69 16.20 -7.48
C SER A 670 -30.50 16.98 -6.93
N LEU A 671 -29.30 16.56 -7.34
CA LEU A 671 -28.06 17.30 -7.20
C LEU A 671 -27.59 17.71 -8.59
N ASP A 672 -27.55 19.01 -8.83
CA ASP A 672 -27.20 19.58 -10.12
C ASP A 672 -25.83 20.26 -10.02
N PHE A 673 -24.89 19.88 -10.89
CA PHE A 673 -23.58 20.54 -10.97
C PHE A 673 -23.76 22.00 -11.37
N GLU A 674 -23.19 22.91 -10.57
CA GLU A 674 -23.25 24.34 -10.87
C GLU A 674 -21.95 24.84 -11.50
N LYS A 675 -20.83 24.70 -10.79
CA LYS A 675 -19.56 25.29 -11.21
C LYS A 675 -18.36 24.54 -10.64
N ALA A 676 -17.20 24.85 -11.22
CA ALA A 676 -15.92 24.47 -10.68
C ALA A 676 -14.99 25.69 -10.57
N LEU A 677 -14.23 25.77 -9.48
CA LEU A 677 -13.24 26.82 -9.21
C LEU A 677 -11.89 26.16 -8.94
N GLU A 678 -10.92 26.40 -9.80
CA GLU A 678 -9.53 26.04 -9.54
C GLU A 678 -8.90 27.09 -8.62
N LEU A 679 -8.08 26.63 -7.68
CA LEU A 679 -7.38 27.48 -6.70
C LEU A 679 -5.86 27.40 -6.98
N PRO A 680 -5.33 28.17 -7.94
CA PRO A 680 -3.93 28.10 -8.35
C PRO A 680 -2.93 28.44 -7.23
N GLY A 681 -3.37 29.09 -6.15
CA GLY A 681 -2.55 29.32 -4.96
C GLY A 681 -2.26 28.05 -4.13
N PHE A 682 -2.97 26.93 -4.37
CA PHE A 682 -2.90 25.75 -3.51
C PHE A 682 -2.50 24.48 -4.27
N TYR A 683 -1.20 24.17 -4.25
CA TYR A 683 -0.68 22.88 -4.74
C TYR A 683 -1.26 21.71 -3.93
N SER A 684 -1.90 20.75 -4.60
CA SER A 684 -2.70 19.69 -3.99
C SER A 684 -1.90 18.83 -3.00
N ALA A 685 -0.70 18.39 -3.38
CA ALA A 685 0.17 17.55 -2.55
C ALA A 685 0.65 18.22 -1.23
N ARG A 686 0.37 19.52 -1.05
CA ARG A 686 0.75 20.32 0.11
C ARG A 686 -0.45 20.95 0.83
N SER A 687 -1.66 20.54 0.47
CA SER A 687 -2.91 21.17 0.92
C SER A 687 -3.87 20.16 1.53
N LYS A 688 -4.38 20.43 2.74
CA LYS A 688 -5.45 19.67 3.40
C LYS A 688 -6.64 20.59 3.54
N THR A 689 -7.84 20.04 3.44
CA THR A 689 -9.07 20.80 3.52
C THR A 689 -9.93 20.38 4.70
N ALA A 690 -10.61 21.36 5.28
CA ALA A 690 -11.75 21.18 6.17
C ALA A 690 -12.84 22.18 5.79
N VAL A 691 -14.09 21.90 6.17
CA VAL A 691 -15.23 22.76 5.88
C VAL A 691 -15.87 23.25 7.18
N LEU A 692 -16.44 24.45 7.21
CA LEU A 692 -17.07 24.96 8.43
C LEU A 692 -18.15 25.98 8.11
N ASP A 693 -19.27 25.93 8.81
CA ASP A 693 -20.30 26.96 8.65
C ASP A 693 -19.86 28.26 9.31
N SER A 694 -19.86 29.32 8.50
CA SER A 694 -19.60 30.68 8.94
C SER A 694 -20.57 31.07 10.06
N PRO A 695 -20.09 31.51 11.23
CA PRO A 695 -20.97 32.00 12.30
C PRO A 695 -21.85 33.18 11.86
N ILE A 696 -21.41 33.94 10.85
CA ILE A 696 -22.07 35.15 10.33
C ILE A 696 -23.04 34.79 9.20
N THR A 697 -22.54 34.21 8.12
CA THR A 697 -23.34 33.99 6.90
C THR A 697 -24.14 32.69 6.94
N LYS A 698 -23.79 31.78 7.85
CA LYS A 698 -24.27 30.39 7.96
C LYS A 698 -23.87 29.48 6.80
N LEU A 699 -23.26 30.04 5.76
CA LEU A 699 -22.73 29.28 4.63
C LEU A 699 -21.47 28.52 5.01
N THR A 700 -21.26 27.37 4.39
CA THR A 700 -20.05 26.55 4.57
C THR A 700 -18.88 27.16 3.81
N ASP A 701 -17.86 27.58 4.56
CA ASP A 701 -16.56 28.03 4.06
C ASP A 701 -15.58 26.85 3.93
N VAL A 702 -14.61 26.95 3.03
CA VAL A 702 -13.50 25.99 2.92
C VAL A 702 -12.25 26.55 3.59
N TRP A 703 -11.65 25.77 4.47
CA TRP A 703 -10.37 26.07 5.09
C TRP A 703 -9.28 25.20 4.47
N VAL A 704 -8.29 25.84 3.85
CA VAL A 704 -7.11 25.17 3.29
C VAL A 704 -5.95 25.35 4.25
N LEU A 705 -5.44 24.25 4.79
CA LEU A 705 -4.17 24.20 5.50
C LEU A 705 -3.09 23.91 4.47
N HIS A 706 -2.26 24.90 4.17
CA HIS A 706 -1.24 24.80 3.13
C HIS A 706 0.16 24.87 3.74
N ALA A 707 1.02 23.91 3.37
CA ALA A 707 2.41 23.89 3.84
C ALA A 707 3.22 25.04 3.21
N ARG A 708 4.03 25.74 4.01
CA ARG A 708 4.85 26.87 3.55
C ARG A 708 6.04 26.42 2.72
N SER A 709 6.42 27.19 1.71
CA SER A 709 7.54 26.83 0.82
C SER A 709 8.88 26.62 1.55
N ASP A 710 9.08 27.25 2.70
CA ASP A 710 10.31 27.21 3.48
C ASP A 710 10.39 26.06 4.51
N GLY A 711 9.39 25.18 4.61
CA GLY A 711 9.44 24.02 5.50
C GLY A 711 8.10 23.34 5.74
N SER A 712 7.96 22.76 6.94
CA SER A 712 6.77 22.00 7.36
C SER A 712 5.66 22.84 7.98
N ASP A 713 5.92 24.12 8.24
CA ASP A 713 4.98 25.04 8.88
C ASP A 713 3.74 25.27 8.01
N ILE A 714 2.62 25.66 8.63
CA ILE A 714 1.30 25.70 7.98
C ILE A 714 0.73 27.12 7.99
N ASN A 715 0.18 27.53 6.85
CA ASN A 715 -0.71 28.68 6.73
C ASN A 715 -2.15 28.21 6.57
N PHE A 716 -3.07 28.86 7.30
CA PHE A 716 -4.51 28.63 7.20
C PHE A 716 -5.11 29.69 6.29
N TRP A 717 -5.79 29.22 5.25
CA TRP A 717 -6.44 30.06 4.26
C TRP A 717 -7.94 29.80 4.30
N LYS A 718 -8.71 30.89 4.32
CA LYS A 718 -10.17 30.82 4.30
C LYS A 718 -10.64 31.15 2.89
N VAL A 719 -11.15 30.15 2.17
CA VAL A 719 -11.85 30.33 0.90
C VAL A 719 -13.32 30.57 1.24
N ALA A 720 -13.73 31.83 1.19
CA ALA A 720 -15.03 32.26 1.69
C ALA A 720 -16.13 31.91 0.69
N ASN A 721 -17.25 31.38 1.20
CA ASN A 721 -18.45 31.16 0.41
C ASN A 721 -19.31 32.43 0.38
N LEU A 722 -19.52 32.96 -0.81
CA LEU A 722 -20.27 34.20 -1.05
C LEU A 722 -21.79 33.96 -1.26
N GLY A 723 -22.21 32.69 -1.30
CA GLY A 723 -23.57 32.27 -1.61
C GLY A 723 -23.77 32.00 -3.11
N GLY A 724 -24.85 31.29 -3.45
CA GLY A 724 -25.10 30.88 -4.84
C GLY A 724 -23.97 30.04 -5.43
N GLY A 725 -23.20 29.35 -4.56
CA GLY A 725 -22.08 28.48 -4.91
C GLY A 725 -20.81 29.24 -5.32
N GLU A 726 -20.74 30.56 -5.14
CA GLU A 726 -19.52 31.33 -5.41
C GLU A 726 -18.54 31.25 -4.25
N PHE A 727 -17.26 31.11 -4.58
CA PHE A 727 -16.16 31.07 -3.64
C PHE A 727 -15.11 32.12 -4.00
N GLU A 728 -14.55 32.77 -2.99
CA GLU A 728 -13.49 33.76 -3.14
C GLU A 728 -12.14 33.17 -2.67
N GLU A 729 -11.17 33.09 -3.58
CA GLU A 729 -9.80 32.72 -3.23
C GLU A 729 -9.13 33.85 -2.43
N PRO A 730 -8.57 33.56 -1.25
CA PRO A 730 -7.96 34.57 -0.41
C PRO A 730 -6.62 35.08 -0.97
N SER A 731 -6.37 36.39 -0.88
CA SER A 731 -5.08 36.99 -1.28
C SER A 731 -3.96 36.86 -0.24
N SER A 732 -4.30 36.46 1.00
CA SER A 732 -3.36 36.28 2.11
C SER A 732 -3.87 35.24 3.12
N PRO A 733 -2.98 34.61 3.91
CA PRO A 733 -3.40 33.69 4.97
C PRO A 733 -4.34 34.38 5.96
N ALA A 734 -5.35 33.64 6.43
CA ALA A 734 -6.20 34.08 7.54
C ALA A 734 -5.47 33.90 8.89
N PHE A 735 -4.54 32.94 8.98
CA PHE A 735 -3.71 32.68 10.15
C PHE A 735 -2.42 31.96 9.77
N GLU A 736 -1.29 32.38 10.34
CA GLU A 736 0.02 31.78 10.12
C GLU A 736 0.55 31.18 11.42
N THR A 737 1.23 30.03 11.34
CA THR A 737 1.77 29.38 12.53
C THR A 737 2.99 28.51 12.25
N SER A 738 3.87 28.42 13.25
CA SER A 738 5.03 27.54 13.29
C SER A 738 4.95 26.48 14.39
N VAL A 739 3.79 26.34 15.05
CA VAL A 739 3.60 25.31 16.11
C VAL A 739 2.92 24.04 15.58
N LEU A 740 2.73 23.95 14.26
CA LEU A 740 2.14 22.80 13.58
C LEU A 740 3.06 22.34 12.45
N ASN A 741 3.11 21.03 12.27
CA ASN A 741 3.75 20.40 11.13
C ASN A 741 2.67 19.86 10.19
N TRP A 742 2.76 20.25 8.92
CA TRP A 742 1.89 19.82 7.84
C TRP A 742 1.64 18.31 7.82
N ALA A 743 2.68 17.49 7.90
CA ALA A 743 2.55 16.04 7.80
C ALA A 743 1.88 15.43 9.04
N ASP A 744 2.09 16.04 10.20
CA ASP A 744 1.64 15.48 11.48
C ASP A 744 0.18 15.79 11.80
N VAL A 745 -0.45 16.76 11.13
CA VAL A 745 -1.80 17.23 11.50
C VAL A 745 -2.88 16.72 10.54
N ARG A 746 -4.11 16.56 11.06
CA ARG A 746 -5.33 16.36 10.28
C ARG A 746 -6.39 17.39 10.67
N PRO A 747 -6.94 18.19 9.72
CA PRO A 747 -7.96 19.16 10.06
C PRO A 747 -9.37 18.55 10.02
N TYR A 748 -10.17 18.87 11.04
CA TYR A 748 -11.59 18.58 11.09
C TYR A 748 -12.35 19.86 11.43
N GLY A 749 -13.20 20.29 10.51
CA GLY A 749 -14.24 21.27 10.74
C GLY A 749 -15.54 20.63 10.24
N LEU A 750 -16.60 20.72 11.04
CA LEU A 750 -17.97 20.36 10.62
C LEU A 750 -18.98 21.21 11.40
N GLY A 751 -20.09 21.56 10.74
CA GLY A 751 -21.23 22.28 11.34
C GLY A 751 -20.95 23.73 11.73
N THR A 752 -21.73 24.24 12.70
CA THR A 752 -21.64 25.61 13.22
C THR A 752 -20.43 25.80 14.13
N GLY A 753 -19.23 25.72 13.55
CA GLY A 753 -18.00 25.64 14.33
C GLY A 753 -17.41 26.99 14.70
N ARG A 754 -16.99 27.09 15.96
CA ARG A 754 -16.05 28.11 16.46
C ARG A 754 -14.62 27.55 16.54
N GLN A 755 -14.36 26.41 15.90
CA GLN A 755 -13.11 25.70 16.05
C GLN A 755 -12.86 24.77 14.86
N ILE A 756 -11.59 24.67 14.44
CA ILE A 756 -11.09 23.60 13.58
C ILE A 756 -10.25 22.69 14.48
N LEU A 757 -10.68 21.45 14.64
CA LEU A 757 -9.96 20.46 15.42
C LEU A 757 -8.77 19.92 14.63
N LEU A 758 -7.65 19.73 15.32
CA LEU A 758 -6.37 19.38 14.74
C LEU A 758 -5.74 18.22 15.54
N PRO A 759 -6.24 16.98 15.41
CA PRO A 759 -5.51 15.82 15.89
C PRO A 759 -4.16 15.78 15.18
N TYR A 760 -3.10 15.54 15.93
CA TYR A 760 -1.75 15.54 15.42
C TYR A 760 -0.93 14.38 15.95
N ARG A 761 0.05 13.94 15.17
CA ARG A 761 1.04 12.96 15.62
C ARG A 761 2.03 13.62 16.55
N VAL A 762 2.23 13.02 17.72
CA VAL A 762 3.34 13.37 18.61
C VAL A 762 4.57 12.57 18.18
N ASN A 763 5.62 13.23 17.70
CA ASN A 763 6.88 12.59 17.34
C ASN A 763 7.71 12.30 18.62
N ASP A 764 7.31 11.27 19.37
CA ASP A 764 8.10 10.75 20.50
C ASP A 764 9.22 9.83 20.00
N PRO A 765 10.39 9.77 20.67
CA PRO A 765 11.37 8.73 20.39
C PRO A 765 10.76 7.34 20.58
N VAL A 766 10.92 6.47 19.58
CA VAL A 766 10.41 5.09 19.61
C VAL A 766 11.53 4.07 19.45
N HIS A 767 11.23 2.80 19.73
CA HIS A 767 12.15 1.71 19.41
C HIS A 767 12.19 1.45 17.91
N GLU A 768 13.28 0.82 17.46
CA GLU A 768 13.61 0.61 16.05
C GLU A 768 12.64 -0.24 15.23
N TYR A 769 11.68 -0.90 15.89
CA TYR A 769 10.73 -1.83 15.27
C TYR A 769 9.31 -1.28 15.17
N TYR A 770 9.10 0.00 15.52
CA TYR A 770 7.78 0.61 15.54
C TYR A 770 7.58 1.54 14.33
N TRP A 771 6.58 1.22 13.51
CA TRP A 771 6.25 2.00 12.31
C TRP A 771 5.56 3.32 12.67
N ARG A 772 6.27 4.45 12.51
CA ARG A 772 5.66 5.80 12.53
C ARG A 772 4.73 6.02 13.74
N ILE A 773 5.12 5.49 14.89
CA ILE A 773 4.32 5.47 16.11
C ILE A 773 4.61 6.70 16.94
N GLY A 774 3.55 7.18 17.54
CA GLY A 774 3.52 8.33 18.41
C GLY A 774 2.09 8.48 18.90
N LYS A 775 1.92 9.02 20.10
CA LYS A 775 0.58 9.27 20.62
C LYS A 775 -0.15 10.26 19.74
N VAL A 776 -1.46 10.14 19.68
CA VAL A 776 -2.31 11.16 19.08
C VAL A 776 -2.44 12.30 20.08
N GLY A 777 -2.01 13.49 19.71
CA GLY A 777 -2.31 14.73 20.42
C GLY A 777 -3.48 15.46 19.79
N PHE A 778 -4.04 16.41 20.53
CA PHE A 778 -5.14 17.24 20.06
C PHE A 778 -4.80 18.72 20.23
N LYS A 779 -4.77 19.44 19.12
CA LYS A 779 -4.77 20.90 19.09
C LYS A 779 -6.06 21.37 18.42
N ALA A 780 -6.34 22.65 18.50
CA ALA A 780 -7.39 23.23 17.68
C ALA A 780 -7.16 24.71 17.40
N LEU A 781 -7.56 25.16 16.22
CA LEU A 781 -7.63 26.58 15.88
C LEU A 781 -8.99 27.12 16.34
N ASN A 782 -8.98 27.98 17.36
CA ASN A 782 -10.21 28.63 17.83
C ASN A 782 -10.57 29.82 16.94
N LEU A 783 -11.86 29.97 16.67
CA LEU A 783 -12.46 31.06 15.92
C LEU A 783 -13.35 31.90 16.84
N SER A 784 -13.33 33.21 16.63
CA SER A 784 -14.19 34.16 17.33
C SER A 784 -15.65 34.03 16.88
N GLU A 785 -16.55 34.79 17.50
CA GLU A 785 -17.96 34.89 17.06
C GLU A 785 -18.11 35.41 15.63
N GLN A 786 -17.09 36.08 15.12
CA GLN A 786 -17.03 36.58 13.75
C GLN A 786 -16.37 35.58 12.79
N GLY A 787 -16.04 34.36 13.26
CA GLY A 787 -15.33 33.36 12.47
C GLY A 787 -13.86 33.72 12.18
N ARG A 788 -13.26 34.63 12.96
CA ARG A 788 -11.84 35.03 12.80
C ARG A 788 -10.93 34.16 13.68
N PRO A 789 -9.77 33.72 13.19
CA PRO A 789 -8.78 33.03 14.00
C PRO A 789 -8.39 33.81 15.27
N VAL A 790 -8.39 33.14 16.42
CA VAL A 790 -7.97 33.69 17.71
C VAL A 790 -6.59 33.16 18.08
N GLY A 791 -6.38 31.86 17.90
CA GLY A 791 -5.12 31.19 18.21
C GLY A 791 -5.27 29.68 18.30
N ILE A 792 -4.14 28.98 18.38
CA ILE A 792 -4.12 27.53 18.57
C ILE A 792 -4.13 27.22 20.07
N LYS A 793 -5.10 26.39 20.47
CA LYS A 793 -5.12 25.78 21.79
C LYS A 793 -4.56 24.35 21.70
N ASP A 794 -3.71 23.99 22.64
CA ASP A 794 -3.19 22.62 22.80
C ASP A 794 -3.91 21.95 23.97
N TYR A 795 -4.51 20.79 23.72
CA TYR A 795 -5.22 19.97 24.71
C TYR A 795 -4.33 18.85 25.27
N GLY A 796 -3.12 18.69 24.73
CA GLY A 796 -2.16 17.67 25.14
C GLY A 796 -2.27 16.38 24.33
N ARG A 797 -1.86 15.27 24.96
CA ARG A 797 -1.67 13.96 24.31
C ARG A 797 -2.70 12.96 24.84
N SER A 798 -3.33 12.21 23.94
CA SER A 798 -4.21 11.11 24.33
C SER A 798 -3.42 10.02 25.05
N PRO A 799 -3.91 9.50 26.19
CA PRO A 799 -3.32 8.32 26.81
C PRO A 799 -3.70 7.02 26.11
N ARG A 800 -4.67 7.04 25.17
CA ARG A 800 -5.31 5.84 24.62
C ARG A 800 -4.85 5.49 23.20
N PHE A 801 -4.65 6.49 22.35
CA PHE A 801 -4.50 6.26 20.92
C PHE A 801 -3.08 6.47 20.42
N GLU A 802 -2.65 5.54 19.58
CA GLU A 802 -1.44 5.61 18.78
C GLU A 802 -1.79 6.03 17.36
N TRP A 803 -1.01 6.94 16.79
CA TRP A 803 -1.26 7.52 15.46
C TRP A 803 -1.41 6.45 14.38
N ALA A 804 -0.48 5.51 14.31
CA ALA A 804 -0.48 4.43 13.32
C ALA A 804 -1.76 3.58 13.33
N ASN A 805 -2.38 3.39 14.50
CA ASN A 805 -3.60 2.57 14.64
C ASN A 805 -4.88 3.31 14.26
N LEU A 806 -4.79 4.60 13.95
CA LEU A 806 -5.92 5.42 13.53
C LEU A 806 -5.86 5.83 12.04
N GLN A 807 -4.75 5.59 11.32
CA GLN A 807 -4.53 6.14 9.97
C GLN A 807 -5.21 5.34 8.84
N TRP A 808 -6.54 5.19 8.86
CA TRP A 808 -7.19 4.38 7.82
C TRP A 808 -8.56 4.87 7.38
N ARG A 809 -8.59 5.74 6.35
CA ARG A 809 -9.84 6.38 5.87
C ARG A 809 -10.17 6.31 4.38
N ALA A 810 -9.67 5.36 3.59
CA ALA A 810 -10.49 4.98 2.42
C ALA A 810 -11.90 4.45 2.83
N ARG A 811 -12.17 4.31 4.15
CA ARG A 811 -13.23 3.45 4.68
C ARG A 811 -13.90 3.95 5.96
N LEU A 812 -13.61 5.14 6.48
CA LEU A 812 -14.47 5.67 7.56
C LEU A 812 -15.66 6.42 6.99
N ASN A 813 -15.62 6.89 5.74
CA ASN A 813 -16.79 7.33 4.96
C ASN A 813 -16.62 6.99 3.47
#